data_AF-A0A2T7EXW2-F1
#
_entry.id   AF-A0A2T7EXW2-F1
#
_cell.length_a   1.000
_cell.length_b   1.000
_cell.length_c   1.000
_cell.angle_alpha   90.00
_cell.angle_beta   90.00
_cell.angle_gamma   90.00
#
_symmetry.space_group_name_H-M   'P 1'
#
loop_
_entity.id
_entity.type
_entity.pdbx_description
1 polymer ?
#
loop_
_entity_poly.entity_id
_entity_poly.type
_entity_poly.pdbx_seq_one_letter_code
_entity_poly.pdbx_strand_id
1 'polypeptide(L)'
;MEPGDSNSAAGGKTQNASAPPVEGVAGGGTSYGWVDGGLRGTSLGAGVIDPTKVHSEDLLHVWSMPSTANVSQQEAPRPLEKVNLLAARNERESFQIALRPKVSWATSGIAGYVQIQCTDLCSSSGDRLVVGQSITLRRVVPILGVPDALVPIDPLSPQISLHPGETAAVWVSLNVPCGQPPGLYEGEIFITAVKTELDSRTESLPKSERYGLYRELRSCLDITEPRDYSSPEDMVQRLTSASTTLRRMLDNPALQDCQESNGFGDMMDEDVMNNVSVRLKLSLTVWDFTLPVTPSLPAVFGISETVIEDRFCLEHGTEGWYDALDHHFRWLLQYRISPFFCRWGDSMRILAYTCPWPADHPKANEYYSDPRLAAYAVPYAPILSCTDAAKNSLRREVEILKSKPHWSKAYFYLWDEPLNVEQYDMICNISNELRSYSPDVRILTTYYCGPSGSELAPSTFEAFVKVPNVLRPHTQIFCTSEWVLGTREDLVKDIVAELRPDLGEEWWTYVCMGPSDPQPNWHLGMRGTQHRAVMWRVWKEGGTGFLYWGTNCYEKAMIPSAEICFRRGLPPGDGVLFYPGEVFSSSHEPVASTRLERILSGMQDIEYLKLYSSRYGREEGLALLEKTGMYLGPDRYTLDHGPVDVMRGEVYRTCRS
;
A
#
# COMPACT_ATOMS: atom_id res chain seq x y z
N MET A 1 -22.47 65.36 -19.86
CA MET A 1 -22.14 65.70 -21.25
C MET A 1 -21.98 64.40 -22.01
N GLU A 2 -22.97 64.02 -22.82
CA GLU A 2 -22.73 63.16 -23.99
C GLU A 2 -22.54 64.07 -25.22
N PRO A 3 -22.13 63.61 -26.43
CA PRO A 3 -21.83 62.25 -26.96
C PRO A 3 -20.43 62.21 -27.67
N GLY A 4 -19.93 61.21 -28.41
CA GLY A 4 -20.45 59.95 -28.96
C GLY A 4 -19.40 59.16 -29.78
N ASP A 5 -19.79 57.94 -30.12
CA ASP A 5 -19.47 57.03 -31.25
C ASP A 5 -18.04 56.72 -31.74
N SER A 6 -17.68 55.43 -31.70
CA SER A 6 -17.48 54.64 -32.94
C SER A 6 -17.47 53.12 -32.71
N ASN A 7 -18.12 52.42 -33.64
CA ASN A 7 -18.41 50.98 -33.75
C ASN A 7 -17.18 50.04 -33.79
N SER A 8 -17.32 48.81 -33.26
CA SER A 8 -17.35 47.58 -34.10
C SER A 8 -17.49 46.25 -33.32
N ALA A 9 -18.48 45.46 -33.78
CA ALA A 9 -18.59 43.99 -33.80
C ALA A 9 -18.24 43.15 -32.56
N ALA A 10 -19.28 42.71 -31.84
CA ALA A 10 -19.24 41.60 -30.90
C ALA A 10 -19.37 40.25 -31.62
N GLY A 11 -18.34 39.41 -31.52
CA GLY A 11 -18.39 37.97 -31.77
C GLY A 11 -18.08 37.24 -30.45
N GLY A 12 -19.06 36.51 -29.92
CA GLY A 12 -18.95 35.82 -28.64
C GLY A 12 -17.91 34.69 -28.66
N LYS A 13 -17.06 34.65 -27.64
CA LYS A 13 -16.30 33.47 -27.24
C LYS A 13 -16.50 33.24 -25.75
N THR A 14 -17.18 32.14 -25.43
CA THR A 14 -17.23 31.52 -24.12
C THR A 14 -15.81 31.17 -23.68
N GLN A 15 -15.33 31.82 -22.62
CA GLN A 15 -14.07 31.49 -21.98
C GLN A 15 -14.24 30.19 -21.20
N ASN A 16 -13.52 29.15 -21.62
CA ASN A 16 -13.27 27.96 -20.81
C ASN A 16 -12.46 28.41 -19.58
N ALA A 17 -13.05 28.30 -18.39
CA ALA A 17 -12.37 28.49 -17.13
C ALA A 17 -11.40 27.32 -16.92
N SER A 18 -10.12 27.51 -17.24
CA SER A 18 -9.04 26.64 -16.77
C SER A 18 -8.79 26.94 -15.30
N ALA A 19 -8.93 25.95 -14.43
CA ALA A 19 -8.46 26.05 -13.05
C ALA A 19 -6.93 26.24 -13.03
N PRO A 20 -6.38 27.18 -12.24
CA PRO A 20 -4.94 27.36 -12.15
C PRO A 20 -4.29 26.17 -11.43
N PRO A 21 -3.03 25.83 -11.74
CA PRO A 21 -2.30 24.77 -11.06
C PRO A 21 -2.14 25.10 -9.57
N VAL A 22 -2.32 24.09 -8.71
CA VAL A 22 -2.04 24.18 -7.29
C VAL A 22 -0.53 24.36 -7.10
N GLU A 23 -0.11 25.48 -6.52
CA GLU A 23 1.28 25.68 -6.08
C GLU A 23 1.68 24.57 -5.10
N GLY A 24 2.74 23.82 -5.42
CA GLY A 24 3.32 22.80 -4.55
C GLY A 24 3.48 21.40 -5.15
N VAL A 25 2.91 21.10 -6.32
CA VAL A 25 3.14 19.83 -7.03
C VAL A 25 4.31 20.00 -8.01
N ALA A 26 5.53 20.12 -7.49
CA ALA A 26 6.73 20.00 -8.31
C ALA A 26 7.04 18.52 -8.56
N GLY A 27 6.26 17.88 -9.43
CA GLY A 27 6.55 16.56 -9.96
C GLY A 27 7.21 16.71 -11.32
N GLY A 28 8.52 16.41 -11.41
CA GLY A 28 9.23 16.35 -12.69
C GLY A 28 8.58 15.30 -13.59
N GLY A 29 7.66 15.74 -14.46
CA GLY A 29 7.10 14.92 -15.51
C GLY A 29 8.19 14.49 -16.50
N THR A 30 8.24 13.22 -16.85
CA THR A 30 9.00 12.74 -18.02
C THR A 30 8.16 12.95 -19.29
N SER A 31 7.72 14.18 -19.54
CA SER A 31 7.05 14.56 -20.79
C SER A 31 7.99 15.46 -21.60
N TYR A 32 8.99 14.84 -22.23
CA TYR A 32 9.77 15.52 -23.27
C TYR A 32 9.16 15.29 -24.64
N GLY A 33 8.89 16.39 -25.34
CA GLY A 33 8.94 16.46 -26.80
C GLY A 33 7.62 16.29 -27.53
N TRP A 34 7.09 17.41 -28.00
CA TRP A 34 6.09 17.44 -29.07
C TRP A 34 6.70 16.81 -30.33
N VAL A 35 6.13 15.68 -30.77
CA VAL A 35 6.21 15.26 -32.16
C VAL A 35 4.79 15.30 -32.69
N ASP A 36 4.53 16.33 -33.49
CA ASP A 36 3.30 16.47 -34.27
C ASP A 36 3.34 15.45 -35.41
N GLY A 37 3.16 14.17 -35.04
CA GLY A 37 3.08 13.05 -35.96
C GLY A 37 1.62 12.84 -36.35
N GLY A 38 1.21 13.44 -37.47
CA GLY A 38 -0.14 13.31 -38.00
C GLY A 38 -0.59 11.86 -38.12
N LEU A 39 -1.50 11.44 -37.25
CA LEU A 39 -2.21 10.16 -37.34
C LEU A 39 -3.36 10.32 -38.35
N ARG A 40 -3.28 9.56 -39.44
CA ARG A 40 -4.41 9.30 -40.35
C ARG A 40 -5.51 8.60 -39.57
N GLY A 41 -6.53 9.35 -39.16
CA GLY A 41 -7.80 8.76 -38.71
C GLY A 41 -8.52 8.14 -39.90
N THR A 42 -8.64 6.81 -39.92
CA THR A 42 -9.70 6.14 -40.67
C THR A 42 -11.02 6.51 -40.01
N SER A 43 -11.81 7.34 -40.69
CA SER A 43 -13.16 7.74 -40.27
C SER A 43 -14.08 6.52 -40.28
N LEU A 44 -14.22 5.84 -39.14
CA LEU A 44 -15.34 4.94 -38.89
C LEU A 44 -16.61 5.81 -38.81
N GLY A 45 -17.56 5.54 -39.71
CA GLY A 45 -18.78 6.32 -39.89
C GLY A 45 -19.64 6.40 -38.63
N ALA A 46 -20.52 7.41 -38.60
CA ALA A 46 -21.42 7.76 -37.50
C ALA A 46 -22.54 6.72 -37.23
N GLY A 47 -22.20 5.44 -37.13
CA GLY A 47 -23.05 4.36 -36.65
C GLY A 47 -22.70 3.99 -35.21
N VAL A 48 -23.67 3.44 -34.48
CA VAL A 48 -23.44 2.85 -33.15
C VAL A 48 -22.45 1.69 -33.32
N ILE A 49 -21.27 1.80 -32.72
CA ILE A 49 -20.25 0.74 -32.75
C ILE A 49 -20.73 -0.41 -31.89
N ASP A 50 -20.78 -1.61 -32.47
CA ASP A 50 -21.05 -2.84 -31.75
C ASP A 50 -19.71 -3.48 -31.30
N PRO A 51 -19.30 -3.36 -30.02
CA PRO A 51 -18.01 -3.84 -29.56
C PRO A 51 -17.89 -5.36 -29.58
N THR A 52 -19.00 -6.12 -29.68
CA THR A 52 -18.95 -7.58 -29.77
C THR A 52 -18.63 -8.08 -31.18
N LYS A 53 -18.52 -7.18 -32.17
CA LYS A 53 -18.25 -7.50 -33.58
C LYS A 53 -16.95 -6.89 -34.11
N VAL A 54 -16.26 -6.11 -33.28
CA VAL A 54 -15.04 -5.39 -33.64
C VAL A 54 -13.96 -5.84 -32.68
N HIS A 55 -12.76 -6.11 -33.20
CA HIS A 55 -11.65 -6.46 -32.33
C HIS A 55 -11.30 -5.27 -31.42
N SER A 56 -11.07 -5.54 -30.14
CA SER A 56 -10.84 -4.52 -29.11
C SER A 56 -9.62 -3.65 -29.43
N GLU A 57 -8.64 -4.18 -30.16
CA GLU A 57 -7.49 -3.40 -30.62
C GLU A 57 -7.87 -2.24 -31.54
N ASP A 58 -8.98 -2.32 -32.29
CA ASP A 58 -9.45 -1.24 -33.15
C ASP A 58 -10.20 -0.16 -32.35
N LEU A 59 -10.68 -0.50 -31.16
CA LEU A 59 -11.47 0.38 -30.30
C LEU A 59 -10.63 1.11 -29.25
N LEU A 60 -9.58 0.48 -28.75
CA LEU A 60 -8.69 1.06 -27.74
C LEU A 60 -7.22 0.68 -27.92
N HIS A 61 -6.35 1.53 -27.42
CA HIS A 61 -4.94 1.23 -27.19
C HIS A 61 -4.76 0.52 -25.84
N VAL A 62 -3.90 -0.49 -25.82
CA VAL A 62 -3.49 -1.23 -24.62
C VAL A 62 -1.96 -1.32 -24.62
N TRP A 63 -1.31 -1.01 -23.50
CA TRP A 63 0.13 -1.20 -23.33
C TRP A 63 0.50 -1.46 -21.86
N SER A 64 1.63 -2.11 -21.63
CA SER A 64 2.15 -2.36 -20.28
C SER A 64 3.09 -1.23 -19.83
N MET A 65 3.08 -0.95 -18.52
CA MET A 65 3.97 0.01 -17.86
C MET A 65 4.55 -0.62 -16.59
N PRO A 66 5.79 -0.29 -16.18
CA PRO A 66 6.36 -0.81 -14.94
C PRO A 66 5.64 -0.22 -13.72
N SER A 67 5.76 -0.89 -12.56
CA SER A 67 5.21 -0.41 -11.28
C SER A 67 5.78 0.94 -10.83
N THR A 68 6.97 1.31 -11.30
CA THR A 68 7.60 2.60 -10.98
C THR A 68 7.05 3.78 -11.79
N ALA A 69 6.27 3.53 -12.85
CA ALA A 69 5.71 4.59 -13.69
C ALA A 69 4.47 5.23 -13.04
N ASN A 70 4.37 6.56 -13.13
CA ASN A 70 3.14 7.29 -12.81
C ASN A 70 2.32 7.45 -14.11
N VAL A 71 1.34 6.58 -14.33
CA VAL A 71 0.53 6.61 -15.56
C VAL A 71 -0.51 7.73 -15.46
N SER A 72 -0.20 8.90 -16.04
CA SER A 72 -1.12 10.04 -16.04
C SER A 72 -2.31 9.82 -16.97
N GLN A 73 -3.41 10.56 -16.75
CA GLN A 73 -4.56 10.57 -17.67
C GLN A 73 -4.19 11.02 -19.10
N GLN A 74 -3.05 11.69 -19.28
CA GLN A 74 -2.58 12.15 -20.58
C GLN A 74 -1.50 11.24 -21.19
N GLU A 75 -1.13 10.14 -20.52
CA GLU A 75 -0.07 9.24 -20.98
C GLU A 75 -0.33 8.79 -22.42
N ALA A 76 0.70 8.94 -23.26
CA ALA A 76 0.60 8.61 -24.67
C ALA A 76 0.61 7.08 -24.88
N PRO A 77 -0.19 6.56 -25.81
CA PRO A 77 -0.15 5.14 -26.16
C PRO A 77 1.24 4.69 -26.62
N ARG A 78 1.59 3.45 -26.24
CA ARG A 78 2.83 2.78 -26.65
C ARG A 78 2.50 1.44 -27.32
N PRO A 79 3.44 0.80 -28.02
CA PRO A 79 3.27 -0.58 -28.46
C PRO A 79 3.03 -1.52 -27.27
N LEU A 80 2.14 -2.50 -27.45
CA LEU A 80 1.94 -3.55 -26.46
C LEU A 80 3.14 -4.49 -26.46
N GLU A 81 3.82 -4.60 -25.32
CA GLU A 81 4.93 -5.54 -25.12
C GLU A 81 4.49 -6.67 -24.19
N LYS A 82 5.14 -7.82 -24.33
CA LYS A 82 4.95 -8.93 -23.38
C LYS A 82 5.55 -8.57 -22.02
N VAL A 83 4.89 -8.97 -20.94
CA VAL A 83 5.36 -8.76 -19.58
C VAL A 83 6.17 -9.98 -19.13
N ASN A 84 7.41 -9.75 -18.70
CA ASN A 84 8.27 -10.79 -18.14
C ASN A 84 8.76 -10.30 -16.77
N LEU A 85 8.40 -11.02 -15.71
CA LEU A 85 8.72 -10.67 -14.33
C LEU A 85 9.63 -11.73 -13.71
N LEU A 86 10.37 -11.32 -12.69
CA LEU A 86 11.24 -12.15 -11.88
C LEU A 86 10.91 -11.94 -10.41
N ALA A 87 10.53 -13.00 -9.71
CA ALA A 87 10.17 -12.94 -8.29
C ALA A 87 10.70 -14.14 -7.50
N ALA A 88 11.15 -13.90 -6.28
CA ALA A 88 11.38 -14.89 -5.25
C ALA A 88 10.05 -15.46 -4.71
N ARG A 89 10.13 -16.56 -3.96
CA ARG A 89 8.99 -17.00 -3.14
C ARG A 89 8.75 -16.00 -2.01
N ASN A 90 7.49 -15.87 -1.58
CA ASN A 90 7.08 -14.90 -0.56
C ASN A 90 7.33 -13.43 -0.98
N GLU A 91 7.23 -13.17 -2.28
CA GLU A 91 7.39 -11.84 -2.88
C GLU A 91 6.11 -11.41 -3.58
N ARG A 92 5.81 -10.11 -3.55
CA ARG A 92 4.81 -9.48 -4.43
C ARG A 92 5.51 -8.67 -5.51
N GLU A 93 5.35 -9.07 -6.76
CA GLU A 93 5.76 -8.27 -7.91
C GLU A 93 4.57 -7.60 -8.57
N SER A 94 4.78 -6.48 -9.27
CA SER A 94 3.68 -5.73 -9.87
C SER A 94 4.06 -4.98 -11.14
N PHE A 95 3.06 -4.76 -11.99
CA PHE A 95 3.14 -3.92 -13.19
C PHE A 95 1.79 -3.24 -13.44
N GLN A 96 1.70 -2.44 -14.49
CA GLN A 96 0.49 -1.71 -14.86
C GLN A 96 0.09 -2.00 -16.30
N ILE A 97 -1.21 -1.98 -16.55
CA ILE A 97 -1.81 -2.00 -17.89
C ILE A 97 -2.47 -0.63 -18.10
N ALA A 98 -2.06 0.08 -19.13
CA ALA A 98 -2.61 1.36 -19.51
C ALA A 98 -3.54 1.20 -20.72
N LEU A 99 -4.67 1.91 -20.67
CA LEU A 99 -5.79 1.76 -21.58
C LEU A 99 -6.26 3.13 -22.04
N ARG A 100 -6.30 3.36 -23.36
CA ARG A 100 -6.78 4.63 -23.92
C ARG A 100 -7.74 4.39 -25.09
N PRO A 101 -8.98 4.87 -25.04
CA PRO A 101 -9.94 4.67 -26.12
C PRO A 101 -9.52 5.44 -27.38
N LYS A 102 -9.62 4.78 -28.54
CA LYS A 102 -9.44 5.39 -29.86
C LYS A 102 -10.73 6.05 -30.36
N VAL A 103 -11.84 5.41 -30.02
CA VAL A 103 -13.20 5.80 -30.37
C VAL A 103 -14.12 5.55 -29.19
N SER A 104 -15.33 6.11 -29.23
CA SER A 104 -16.38 5.83 -28.25
C SER A 104 -17.36 4.80 -28.82
N TRP A 105 -17.67 3.77 -28.03
CA TRP A 105 -18.69 2.76 -28.31
C TRP A 105 -19.82 2.73 -27.27
N ALA A 106 -19.82 3.67 -26.31
CA ALA A 106 -20.93 3.94 -25.40
C ALA A 106 -21.58 5.31 -25.66
N THR A 107 -22.82 5.48 -25.20
CA THR A 107 -23.67 6.66 -25.47
C THR A 107 -23.65 7.71 -24.35
N SER A 108 -22.95 7.48 -23.23
CA SER A 108 -23.16 8.19 -21.97
C SER A 108 -21.93 8.97 -21.41
N GLY A 109 -21.27 9.80 -22.22
CA GLY A 109 -20.15 10.66 -21.76
C GLY A 109 -18.86 9.91 -21.36
N ILE A 110 -18.93 8.58 -21.30
CA ILE A 110 -17.81 7.64 -21.30
C ILE A 110 -17.51 7.21 -22.75
N ALA A 111 -16.28 6.78 -23.01
CA ALA A 111 -15.92 6.17 -24.28
C ALA A 111 -16.50 4.76 -24.39
N GLY A 112 -16.45 3.99 -23.31
CA GLY A 112 -16.97 2.64 -23.26
C GLY A 112 -16.53 1.88 -22.02
N TYR A 113 -17.03 0.66 -21.89
CA TYR A 113 -16.63 -0.27 -20.85
C TYR A 113 -15.68 -1.32 -21.41
N VAL A 114 -14.73 -1.73 -20.57
CA VAL A 114 -13.78 -2.79 -20.87
C VAL A 114 -13.83 -3.82 -19.76
N GLN A 115 -13.94 -5.08 -20.13
CA GLN A 115 -13.80 -6.22 -19.25
C GLN A 115 -12.36 -6.73 -19.29
N ILE A 116 -11.80 -7.05 -18.13
CA ILE A 116 -10.45 -7.59 -18.00
C ILE A 116 -10.52 -8.97 -17.36
N GLN A 117 -10.05 -9.99 -18.07
CA GLN A 117 -9.97 -11.36 -17.59
C GLN A 117 -8.51 -11.81 -17.57
N CYS A 118 -8.12 -12.51 -16.52
CA CYS A 118 -6.78 -13.07 -16.37
C CYS A 118 -6.90 -14.59 -16.32
N THR A 119 -5.98 -15.31 -16.97
CA THR A 119 -5.82 -16.75 -16.74
C THR A 119 -5.01 -16.99 -15.48
N ASP A 120 -5.12 -18.20 -14.93
CA ASP A 120 -4.09 -18.71 -14.04
C ASP A 120 -2.73 -18.69 -14.74
N LEU A 121 -1.68 -18.46 -13.97
CA LEU A 121 -0.31 -18.59 -14.43
C LEU A 121 0.13 -20.05 -14.21
N CYS A 122 0.42 -20.77 -15.29
CA CYS A 122 0.72 -22.20 -15.25
C CYS A 122 2.17 -22.47 -15.59
N SER A 123 2.79 -23.39 -14.85
CA SER A 123 4.12 -23.93 -15.19
C SER A 123 4.00 -25.19 -16.05
N SER A 124 5.10 -25.57 -16.70
CA SER A 124 5.19 -26.82 -17.46
C SER A 124 4.99 -28.09 -16.62
N SER A 125 5.17 -28.03 -15.29
CA SER A 125 4.93 -29.13 -14.35
C SER A 125 3.47 -29.21 -13.88
N GLY A 126 2.62 -28.23 -14.23
CA GLY A 126 1.22 -28.17 -13.83
C GLY A 126 0.96 -27.36 -12.55
N ASP A 127 2.00 -26.83 -11.89
CA ASP A 127 1.85 -25.90 -10.77
C ASP A 127 1.24 -24.59 -11.25
N ARG A 128 0.40 -23.97 -10.41
CA ARG A 128 -0.37 -22.77 -10.77
C ARG A 128 -0.23 -21.64 -9.77
N LEU A 129 -0.34 -20.42 -10.28
CA LEU A 129 -0.62 -19.20 -9.52
C LEU A 129 -2.04 -18.76 -9.89
N VAL A 130 -2.96 -18.88 -8.93
CA VAL A 130 -4.40 -18.79 -9.17
C VAL A 130 -4.87 -17.33 -9.15
N VAL A 131 -5.75 -16.96 -10.09
CA VAL A 131 -6.37 -15.63 -10.12
C VAL A 131 -7.25 -15.39 -8.89
N GLY A 132 -7.23 -14.17 -8.35
CA GLY A 132 -7.93 -13.81 -7.11
C GLY A 132 -7.22 -14.23 -5.83
N GLN A 133 -6.23 -15.12 -5.91
CA GLN A 133 -5.36 -15.50 -4.78
C GLN A 133 -3.95 -14.92 -4.97
N SER A 134 -3.28 -15.35 -6.04
CA SER A 134 -1.94 -14.91 -6.41
C SER A 134 -1.96 -13.70 -7.33
N ILE A 135 -2.99 -13.53 -8.15
CA ILE A 135 -3.07 -12.43 -9.11
C ILE A 135 -4.24 -11.53 -8.74
N THR A 136 -3.96 -10.25 -8.49
CA THR A 136 -5.00 -9.26 -8.15
C THR A 136 -4.92 -8.05 -9.08
N LEU A 137 -6.10 -7.52 -9.43
CA LEU A 137 -6.25 -6.37 -10.32
C LEU A 137 -6.91 -5.22 -9.56
N ARG A 138 -6.30 -4.04 -9.64
CA ARG A 138 -6.79 -2.81 -8.99
C ARG A 138 -6.80 -1.68 -10.00
N ARG A 139 -7.90 -0.94 -10.09
CA ARG A 139 -7.95 0.30 -10.85
C ARG A 139 -7.09 1.34 -10.16
N VAL A 140 -6.25 2.05 -10.92
CA VAL A 140 -5.50 3.19 -10.41
C VAL A 140 -6.38 4.44 -10.52
N VAL A 141 -6.75 4.99 -9.38
CA VAL A 141 -7.61 6.18 -9.26
C VAL A 141 -6.75 7.40 -8.90
N PRO A 142 -6.88 8.50 -9.66
CA PRO A 142 -6.16 9.73 -9.33
C PRO A 142 -6.62 10.36 -8.02
N ILE A 143 -5.68 10.79 -7.19
CA ILE A 143 -5.87 11.59 -5.99
C ILE A 143 -5.18 12.93 -6.23
N LEU A 144 -5.94 14.04 -6.20
CA LEU A 144 -5.46 15.37 -6.61
C LEU A 144 -4.79 15.36 -8.01
N GLY A 145 -5.31 14.58 -8.94
CA GLY A 145 -4.77 14.42 -10.29
C GLY A 145 -3.55 13.49 -10.42
N VAL A 146 -3.06 12.93 -9.31
CA VAL A 146 -1.92 11.99 -9.30
C VAL A 146 -2.43 10.54 -9.20
N PRO A 147 -2.04 9.61 -10.09
CA PRO A 147 -2.49 8.21 -10.05
C PRO A 147 -1.94 7.51 -8.81
N ASP A 148 -2.78 7.27 -7.79
CA ASP A 148 -2.27 6.73 -6.51
C ASP A 148 -3.19 5.69 -5.85
N ALA A 149 -4.50 5.91 -5.71
CA ALA A 149 -5.36 4.96 -5.02
C ALA A 149 -5.59 3.69 -5.86
N LEU A 150 -5.31 2.52 -5.29
CA LEU A 150 -5.41 1.21 -5.95
C LEU A 150 -6.73 0.51 -5.56
N VAL A 151 -7.82 0.93 -6.21
CA VAL A 151 -9.17 0.44 -5.90
C VAL A 151 -9.36 -0.97 -6.48
N PRO A 152 -9.71 -1.99 -5.67
CA PRO A 152 -9.99 -3.34 -6.15
C PRO A 152 -11.03 -3.34 -7.28
N ILE A 153 -10.75 -4.11 -8.32
CA ILE A 153 -11.75 -4.42 -9.36
C ILE A 153 -12.55 -5.62 -8.86
N ASP A 154 -13.88 -5.53 -8.89
CA ASP A 154 -14.77 -6.60 -8.45
C ASP A 154 -14.55 -7.86 -9.31
N PRO A 155 -14.17 -9.01 -8.72
CA PRO A 155 -14.03 -10.26 -9.46
C PRO A 155 -15.33 -10.71 -10.14
N LEU A 156 -16.49 -10.35 -9.57
CA LEU A 156 -17.81 -10.71 -10.09
C LEU A 156 -18.25 -9.81 -11.27
N SER A 157 -17.65 -8.63 -11.40
CA SER A 157 -17.88 -7.71 -12.52
C SER A 157 -16.60 -6.95 -12.84
N PRO A 158 -15.65 -7.58 -13.57
CA PRO A 158 -14.32 -7.01 -13.78
C PRO A 158 -14.32 -5.96 -14.91
N GLN A 159 -15.26 -5.02 -14.84
CA GLN A 159 -15.46 -3.97 -15.81
C GLN A 159 -14.88 -2.65 -15.32
N ILE A 160 -14.29 -1.91 -16.24
CA ILE A 160 -13.81 -0.55 -16.02
C ILE A 160 -14.43 0.38 -17.05
N SER A 161 -14.78 1.59 -16.61
CA SER A 161 -15.21 2.66 -17.51
C SER A 161 -14.01 3.43 -18.02
N LEU A 162 -14.00 3.71 -19.33
CA LEU A 162 -13.01 4.57 -19.98
C LEU A 162 -13.63 5.90 -20.37
N HIS A 163 -12.86 6.99 -20.24
CA HIS A 163 -13.28 8.32 -20.66
C HIS A 163 -12.63 8.72 -21.99
N PRO A 164 -13.34 9.43 -22.88
CA PRO A 164 -12.78 9.84 -24.18
C PRO A 164 -11.52 10.69 -23.99
N GLY A 165 -10.45 10.33 -24.69
CA GLY A 165 -9.19 11.09 -24.67
C GLY A 165 -8.34 10.90 -23.42
N GLU A 166 -8.78 10.15 -22.41
CA GLU A 166 -8.03 9.87 -21.18
C GLU A 166 -7.43 8.47 -21.16
N THR A 167 -6.26 8.33 -20.54
CA THR A 167 -5.64 7.05 -20.21
C THR A 167 -6.08 6.59 -18.83
N ALA A 168 -6.63 5.40 -18.73
CA ALA A 168 -6.88 4.69 -17.47
C ALA A 168 -5.75 3.68 -17.22
N ALA A 169 -5.47 3.36 -15.95
CA ALA A 169 -4.48 2.37 -15.58
C ALA A 169 -5.07 1.31 -14.64
N VAL A 170 -4.60 0.07 -14.80
CA VAL A 170 -4.90 -1.07 -13.94
C VAL A 170 -3.57 -1.59 -13.39
N TRP A 171 -3.47 -1.61 -12.07
CA TRP A 171 -2.35 -2.20 -11.35
C TRP A 171 -2.57 -3.70 -11.18
N VAL A 172 -1.60 -4.50 -11.61
CA VAL A 172 -1.63 -5.96 -11.52
C VAL A 172 -0.55 -6.40 -10.55
N SER A 173 -0.93 -7.15 -9.52
CA SER A 173 -0.01 -7.69 -8.53
C SER A 173 0.04 -9.20 -8.58
N LEU A 174 1.24 -9.76 -8.55
CA LEU A 174 1.53 -11.18 -8.48
C LEU A 174 2.16 -11.50 -7.13
N ASN A 175 1.38 -12.09 -6.23
CA ASN A 175 1.82 -12.63 -4.95
C ASN A 175 2.31 -14.06 -5.13
N VAL A 176 3.61 -14.29 -4.99
CA VAL A 176 4.22 -15.61 -5.06
C VAL A 176 4.18 -16.25 -3.66
N PRO A 177 3.44 -17.36 -3.47
CA PRO A 177 3.40 -18.06 -2.19
C PRO A 177 4.79 -18.54 -1.73
N CYS A 178 4.99 -18.63 -0.42
CA CYS A 178 6.24 -19.10 0.19
C CYS A 178 6.65 -20.51 -0.28
N GLY A 179 5.66 -21.38 -0.55
CA GLY A 179 5.88 -22.75 -1.03
C GLY A 179 5.86 -22.93 -2.55
N GLN A 180 5.75 -21.85 -3.34
CA GLN A 180 5.58 -21.97 -4.79
C GLN A 180 6.81 -22.63 -5.45
N PRO A 181 6.66 -23.71 -6.23
CA PRO A 181 7.80 -24.33 -6.92
C PRO A 181 8.52 -23.35 -7.84
N PRO A 182 9.86 -23.39 -7.93
CA PRO A 182 10.60 -22.52 -8.81
C PRO A 182 10.38 -22.96 -10.27
N GLY A 183 10.25 -22.01 -11.18
CA GLY A 183 9.96 -22.30 -12.58
C GLY A 183 9.45 -21.09 -13.34
N LEU A 184 9.25 -21.29 -14.63
CA LEU A 184 8.55 -20.33 -15.49
C LEU A 184 7.05 -20.62 -15.42
N TYR A 185 6.27 -19.58 -15.12
CA TYR A 185 4.82 -19.59 -15.15
C TYR A 185 4.33 -18.64 -16.22
N GLU A 186 3.43 -19.11 -17.08
CA GLU A 186 2.89 -18.34 -18.20
C GLU A 186 1.37 -18.25 -18.11
N GLY A 187 0.83 -17.11 -18.52
CA GLY A 187 -0.60 -16.83 -18.57
C GLY A 187 -0.89 -15.67 -19.51
N GLU A 188 -2.17 -15.35 -19.66
CA GLU A 188 -2.63 -14.28 -20.52
C GLU A 188 -3.64 -13.39 -19.79
N ILE A 189 -3.63 -12.10 -20.13
CA ILE A 189 -4.66 -11.15 -19.74
C ILE A 189 -5.41 -10.74 -21.01
N PHE A 190 -6.72 -10.94 -20.99
CA PHE A 190 -7.65 -10.58 -22.05
C PHE A 190 -8.32 -9.26 -21.71
N ILE A 191 -8.22 -8.29 -22.61
CA ILE A 191 -8.83 -6.97 -22.50
C ILE A 191 -9.88 -6.85 -23.60
N THR A 192 -11.14 -6.80 -23.21
CA THR A 192 -12.28 -6.87 -24.14
C THR A 192 -13.19 -5.66 -24.00
N ALA A 193 -13.45 -4.94 -25.09
CA ALA A 193 -14.48 -3.92 -25.12
C ALA A 193 -15.87 -4.57 -25.03
N VAL A 194 -16.72 -4.10 -24.12
CA VAL A 194 -18.05 -4.68 -23.88
C VAL A 194 -19.17 -3.66 -24.11
N LYS A 195 -20.38 -4.17 -24.40
CA LYS A 195 -21.61 -3.37 -24.46
C LYS A 195 -22.03 -2.95 -23.05
N THR A 196 -22.68 -1.79 -22.95
CA THR A 196 -23.31 -1.31 -21.72
C THR A 196 -24.49 -2.19 -21.30
N GLU A 197 -24.50 -2.67 -20.05
CA GLU A 197 -25.60 -3.45 -19.44
C GLU A 197 -26.97 -2.74 -19.37
N LEU A 198 -27.08 -1.49 -19.83
CA LEU A 198 -28.38 -0.83 -19.93
C LEU A 198 -29.33 -1.53 -20.93
N ASP A 199 -28.79 -2.35 -21.84
CA ASP A 199 -29.56 -3.16 -22.80
C ASP A 199 -29.85 -4.60 -22.33
N SER A 200 -29.29 -5.06 -21.18
CA SER A 200 -29.46 -6.43 -20.68
C SER A 200 -30.32 -6.55 -19.40
N ARG A 201 -30.83 -5.45 -18.85
CA ARG A 201 -31.71 -5.43 -17.65
C ARG A 201 -33.14 -5.95 -17.86
N THR A 202 -33.35 -6.81 -18.85
CA THR A 202 -34.63 -7.51 -19.08
C THR A 202 -34.61 -8.96 -18.64
N GLU A 203 -33.99 -9.28 -17.50
CA GLU A 203 -34.24 -10.57 -16.83
C GLU A 203 -33.98 -10.51 -15.32
N SER A 204 -34.46 -9.45 -14.67
CA SER A 204 -34.53 -9.46 -13.20
C SER A 204 -35.69 -10.35 -12.75
N LEU A 205 -35.41 -11.41 -11.98
CA LEU A 205 -36.37 -12.30 -11.30
C LEU A 205 -37.69 -11.59 -10.93
N PRO A 206 -38.88 -12.07 -11.33
CA PRO A 206 -40.16 -11.49 -10.95
C PRO A 206 -40.26 -11.25 -9.44
N LYS A 207 -40.87 -10.14 -9.03
CA LYS A 207 -40.98 -9.73 -7.61
C LYS A 207 -41.58 -10.83 -6.71
N SER A 208 -42.43 -11.69 -7.27
CA SER A 208 -43.02 -12.87 -6.62
C SER A 208 -42.00 -13.93 -6.24
N GLU A 209 -41.00 -14.17 -7.09
CA GLU A 209 -39.96 -15.21 -6.88
C GLU A 209 -38.91 -14.73 -5.87
N ARG A 210 -38.50 -13.46 -5.93
CA ARG A 210 -37.64 -12.86 -4.89
C ARG A 210 -38.30 -12.90 -3.51
N TYR A 211 -39.60 -12.65 -3.44
CA TYR A 211 -40.35 -12.74 -2.20
C TYR A 211 -40.47 -14.20 -1.69
N GLY A 212 -40.55 -15.17 -2.61
CA GLY A 212 -40.50 -16.60 -2.28
C GLY A 212 -39.15 -17.00 -1.66
N LEU A 213 -38.04 -16.63 -2.31
CA LEU A 213 -36.69 -16.87 -1.81
C LEU A 213 -36.45 -16.17 -0.46
N TYR A 214 -36.87 -14.91 -0.31
CA TYR A 214 -36.77 -14.19 0.96
C TYR A 214 -37.51 -14.92 2.10
N ARG A 215 -38.71 -15.43 1.84
CA ARG A 215 -39.51 -16.15 2.84
C ARG A 215 -38.85 -17.46 3.26
N GLU A 216 -38.30 -18.21 2.30
CA GLU A 216 -37.64 -19.48 2.59
C GLU A 216 -36.32 -19.31 3.35
N LEU A 217 -35.55 -18.26 3.05
CA LEU A 217 -34.34 -17.90 3.78
C LEU A 217 -34.65 -17.49 5.21
N ARG A 218 -35.68 -16.65 5.39
CA ARG A 218 -36.17 -16.26 6.71
C ARG A 218 -36.66 -17.46 7.51
N SER A 219 -37.37 -18.39 6.88
CA SER A 219 -37.78 -19.64 7.50
C SER A 219 -36.59 -20.51 7.93
N CYS A 220 -35.48 -20.52 7.19
CA CYS A 220 -34.26 -21.24 7.60
C CYS A 220 -33.65 -20.62 8.85
N LEU A 221 -33.56 -19.28 8.89
CA LEU A 221 -33.04 -18.55 10.04
C LEU A 221 -33.89 -18.80 11.30
N ASP A 222 -35.22 -18.75 11.17
CA ASP A 222 -36.15 -19.03 12.26
C ASP A 222 -36.04 -20.47 12.80
N ILE A 223 -35.66 -21.45 11.95
CA ILE A 223 -35.43 -22.85 12.35
C ILE A 223 -34.11 -23.01 13.13
N THR A 224 -33.12 -22.17 12.83
CA THR A 224 -31.76 -22.23 13.43
C THR A 224 -31.59 -21.36 14.67
N GLU A 225 -32.59 -20.55 15.03
CA GLU A 225 -32.52 -19.72 16.25
C GLU A 225 -32.41 -20.59 17.52
N PRO A 226 -31.49 -20.26 18.45
CA PRO A 226 -31.35 -20.98 19.72
C PRO A 226 -32.63 -20.83 20.57
N ARG A 227 -33.15 -21.94 21.09
CA ARG A 227 -34.20 -21.93 22.12
C ARG A 227 -33.76 -22.73 23.34
N ASP A 228 -34.01 -22.18 24.52
CA ASP A 228 -33.51 -22.62 25.84
C ASP A 228 -33.90 -24.04 26.29
N TYR A 229 -34.62 -24.81 25.48
CA TYR A 229 -35.10 -26.16 25.83
C TYR A 229 -35.05 -27.15 24.64
N SER A 230 -33.96 -27.13 23.85
CA SER A 230 -33.80 -28.06 22.71
C SER A 230 -32.98 -29.28 23.12
N SER A 231 -33.49 -30.50 22.91
CA SER A 231 -32.67 -31.72 23.07
C SER A 231 -31.64 -31.84 21.93
N PRO A 232 -30.53 -32.59 22.11
CA PRO A 232 -29.54 -32.80 21.06
C PRO A 232 -30.13 -33.40 19.77
N GLU A 233 -31.13 -34.28 19.91
CA GLU A 233 -31.85 -34.91 18.80
C GLU A 233 -32.71 -33.90 18.05
N ASP A 234 -33.40 -32.99 18.76
CA ASP A 234 -34.18 -31.91 18.16
C ASP A 234 -33.30 -30.92 17.39
N MET A 235 -32.10 -30.62 17.90
CA MET A 235 -31.13 -29.77 17.21
C MET A 235 -30.69 -30.39 15.89
N VAL A 236 -30.35 -31.68 15.88
CA VAL A 236 -29.96 -32.40 14.66
C VAL A 236 -31.10 -32.41 13.65
N GLN A 237 -32.34 -32.61 14.10
CA GLN A 237 -33.50 -32.59 13.22
C GLN A 237 -33.77 -31.21 12.62
N ARG A 238 -33.61 -30.13 13.40
CA ARG A 238 -33.73 -28.74 12.91
C ARG A 238 -32.63 -28.38 11.91
N LEU A 239 -31.39 -28.75 12.20
CA LEU A 239 -30.27 -28.58 11.27
C LEU A 239 -30.50 -29.35 9.96
N THR A 240 -31.02 -30.57 10.05
CA THR A 240 -31.37 -31.38 8.87
C THR A 240 -32.49 -30.71 8.06
N SER A 241 -33.50 -30.16 8.73
CA SER A 241 -34.59 -29.42 8.08
C SER A 241 -34.11 -28.14 7.39
N ALA A 242 -33.28 -27.33 8.06
CA ALA A 242 -32.69 -26.12 7.49
C ALA A 242 -31.79 -26.45 6.30
N SER A 243 -30.95 -27.50 6.42
CA SER A 243 -30.11 -27.99 5.32
C SER A 243 -30.94 -28.45 4.12
N THR A 244 -32.07 -29.11 4.35
CA THR A 244 -32.98 -29.56 3.29
C THR A 244 -33.64 -28.39 2.58
N THR A 245 -34.10 -27.38 3.33
CA THR A 245 -34.66 -26.16 2.74
C THR A 245 -33.61 -25.42 1.93
N LEU A 246 -32.40 -25.25 2.44
CA LEU A 246 -31.29 -24.62 1.70
C LEU A 246 -30.93 -25.37 0.42
N ARG A 247 -30.86 -26.72 0.45
CA ARG A 247 -30.64 -27.52 -0.78
C ARG A 247 -31.73 -27.27 -1.81
N ARG A 248 -32.99 -27.27 -1.39
CA ARG A 248 -34.13 -26.99 -2.28
C ARG A 248 -34.10 -25.56 -2.84
N MET A 249 -33.57 -24.59 -2.10
CA MET A 249 -33.37 -23.23 -2.61
C MET A 249 -32.25 -23.18 -3.65
N LEU A 250 -31.17 -23.94 -3.44
CA LEU A 250 -30.08 -24.09 -4.42
C LEU A 250 -30.52 -24.84 -5.69
N ASP A 251 -31.57 -25.67 -5.60
CA ASP A 251 -32.20 -26.33 -6.75
C ASP A 251 -33.22 -25.44 -7.49
N ASN A 252 -33.40 -24.18 -7.08
CA ASN A 252 -34.29 -23.24 -7.77
C ASN A 252 -33.73 -22.90 -9.16
N PRO A 253 -34.51 -23.01 -10.25
CA PRO A 253 -34.06 -22.71 -11.62
C PRO A 253 -33.43 -21.33 -11.77
N ALA A 254 -33.90 -20.33 -11.02
CA ALA A 254 -33.36 -18.97 -11.07
C ALA A 254 -32.02 -18.78 -10.33
N LEU A 255 -31.59 -19.78 -9.56
CA LEU A 255 -30.28 -19.88 -8.92
C LEU A 255 -29.39 -20.93 -9.61
N GLN A 256 -29.95 -21.73 -10.53
CA GLN A 256 -29.18 -22.65 -11.38
C GLN A 256 -28.31 -21.89 -12.39
N ASP A 257 -28.70 -20.68 -12.81
CA ASP A 257 -27.83 -19.78 -13.58
C ASP A 257 -26.59 -19.31 -12.78
N CYS A 258 -26.59 -19.49 -11.45
CA CYS A 258 -25.45 -19.24 -10.57
C CYS A 258 -24.67 -20.52 -10.21
N GLN A 259 -25.16 -21.70 -10.61
CA GLN A 259 -24.34 -22.92 -10.55
C GLN A 259 -23.30 -22.81 -11.65
N GLU A 260 -22.05 -23.21 -11.37
CA GLU A 260 -21.03 -23.41 -12.40
C GLU A 260 -21.65 -24.20 -13.56
N SER A 261 -21.95 -23.49 -14.65
CA SER A 261 -22.61 -24.07 -15.80
C SER A 261 -21.62 -25.07 -16.38
N ASN A 262 -22.05 -26.33 -16.52
CA ASN A 262 -21.26 -27.35 -17.20
C ASN A 262 -21.09 -26.95 -18.68
N GLY A 263 -20.04 -26.20 -18.97
CA GLY A 263 -19.08 -26.41 -20.07
C GLY A 263 -19.54 -26.35 -21.53
N PHE A 264 -20.79 -26.04 -21.87
CA PHE A 264 -21.21 -26.00 -23.28
C PHE A 264 -21.83 -24.67 -23.77
N GLY A 265 -22.40 -23.84 -22.88
CA GLY A 265 -22.90 -22.51 -23.22
C GLY A 265 -21.84 -21.42 -23.07
N ASP A 266 -21.20 -21.36 -21.89
CA ASP A 266 -20.15 -20.37 -21.58
C ASP A 266 -18.90 -20.53 -22.44
N MET A 267 -18.54 -21.75 -22.87
CA MET A 267 -17.37 -21.95 -23.73
C MET A 267 -17.52 -21.24 -25.09
N MET A 268 -18.73 -21.17 -25.66
CA MET A 268 -18.92 -20.46 -26.94
C MET A 268 -18.83 -18.95 -26.78
N ASP A 269 -19.35 -18.38 -25.69
CA ASP A 269 -19.27 -16.94 -25.44
C ASP A 269 -17.88 -16.51 -24.97
N GLU A 270 -17.18 -17.29 -24.15
CA GLU A 270 -15.77 -17.06 -23.81
C GLU A 270 -14.86 -17.17 -25.04
N ASP A 271 -15.05 -18.16 -25.91
CA ASP A 271 -14.26 -18.30 -27.14
C ASP A 271 -14.52 -17.14 -28.13
N VAL A 272 -15.76 -16.67 -28.23
CA VAL A 272 -16.12 -15.51 -29.07
C VAL A 272 -15.52 -14.23 -28.49
N MET A 273 -15.60 -14.02 -27.17
CA MET A 273 -15.02 -12.86 -26.51
C MET A 273 -13.49 -12.84 -26.61
N ASN A 274 -12.83 -13.98 -26.37
CA ASN A 274 -11.37 -14.14 -26.51
C ASN A 274 -10.86 -13.91 -27.93
N ASN A 275 -11.70 -14.10 -28.95
CA ASN A 275 -11.38 -13.82 -30.35
C ASN A 275 -11.41 -12.33 -30.70
N VAL A 276 -12.10 -11.51 -29.91
CA VAL A 276 -12.13 -10.04 -30.08
C VAL A 276 -11.30 -9.30 -29.02
N SER A 277 -10.69 -9.99 -28.06
CA SER A 277 -9.85 -9.38 -27.01
C SER A 277 -8.46 -8.99 -27.49
N VAL A 278 -7.93 -7.90 -26.93
CA VAL A 278 -6.48 -7.69 -26.91
C VAL A 278 -5.86 -8.67 -25.91
N ARG A 279 -4.84 -9.42 -26.35
CA ARG A 279 -4.15 -10.42 -25.54
C ARG A 279 -2.80 -9.91 -25.07
N LEU A 280 -2.63 -9.76 -23.76
CA LEU A 280 -1.36 -9.45 -23.12
C LEU A 280 -0.74 -10.72 -22.56
N LYS A 281 0.42 -11.12 -23.11
CA LYS A 281 1.18 -12.26 -22.60
C LYS A 281 1.93 -11.89 -21.32
N LEU A 282 1.74 -12.70 -20.29
CA LEU A 282 2.35 -12.53 -18.98
C LEU A 282 3.19 -13.77 -18.65
N SER A 283 4.45 -13.54 -18.28
CA SER A 283 5.34 -14.58 -17.78
C SER A 283 6.00 -14.15 -16.47
N LEU A 284 6.10 -15.08 -15.53
CA LEU A 284 6.74 -14.89 -14.24
C LEU A 284 7.75 -16.01 -14.02
N THR A 285 9.02 -15.65 -13.84
CA THR A 285 10.05 -16.58 -13.39
C THR A 285 10.09 -16.56 -11.86
N VAL A 286 9.65 -17.66 -11.24
CA VAL A 286 9.84 -17.91 -9.82
C VAL A 286 11.17 -18.62 -9.62
N TRP A 287 12.08 -18.05 -8.84
CA TRP A 287 13.39 -18.68 -8.58
C TRP A 287 13.50 -19.25 -7.17
N ASP A 288 14.51 -20.10 -6.97
CA ASP A 288 14.72 -20.87 -5.73
C ASP A 288 15.37 -20.02 -4.62
N PHE A 289 14.73 -18.91 -4.29
CA PHE A 289 15.03 -18.06 -3.15
C PHE A 289 13.71 -17.66 -2.51
N THR A 290 13.64 -17.71 -1.19
CA THR A 290 12.45 -17.33 -0.44
C THR A 290 12.77 -16.09 0.38
N LEU A 291 12.05 -15.00 0.13
CA LEU A 291 12.18 -13.82 0.97
C LEU A 291 11.74 -14.16 2.40
N PRO A 292 12.48 -13.72 3.44
CA PRO A 292 12.15 -14.08 4.81
C PRO A 292 10.76 -13.56 5.19
N VAL A 293 10.04 -14.31 6.03
CA VAL A 293 8.71 -13.90 6.52
C VAL A 293 8.83 -12.68 7.42
N THR A 294 9.81 -12.68 8.33
CA THR A 294 10.21 -11.50 9.09
C THR A 294 11.09 -10.63 8.20
N PRO A 295 10.71 -9.37 7.91
CA PRO A 295 11.57 -8.45 7.17
C PRO A 295 12.93 -8.31 7.84
N SER A 296 14.00 -8.36 7.05
CA SER A 296 15.37 -8.26 7.57
C SER A 296 15.71 -6.83 8.03
N LEU A 297 14.95 -5.83 7.58
CA LEU A 297 15.01 -4.46 8.07
C LEU A 297 13.69 -4.16 8.81
N PRO A 298 13.72 -3.90 10.14
CA PRO A 298 12.54 -3.41 10.85
C PRO A 298 12.11 -2.05 10.29
N ALA A 299 10.87 -1.96 9.83
CA ALA A 299 10.29 -0.74 9.28
C ALA A 299 8.96 -0.48 10.01
N VAL A 300 8.96 0.50 10.91
CA VAL A 300 7.82 0.80 11.79
C VAL A 300 7.02 1.99 11.31
N PHE A 301 5.70 1.85 11.20
CA PHE A 301 4.84 2.87 10.58
C PHE A 301 3.66 3.20 11.50
N GLY A 302 3.47 4.50 11.75
CA GLY A 302 2.44 5.01 12.64
C GLY A 302 1.04 4.95 12.03
N ILE A 303 0.05 4.58 12.84
CA ILE A 303 -1.37 4.68 12.53
C ILE A 303 -2.00 5.61 13.57
N SER A 304 -2.53 6.74 13.13
CA SER A 304 -3.22 7.68 13.99
C SER A 304 -4.58 7.10 14.40
N GLU A 305 -4.73 6.78 15.67
CA GLU A 305 -5.97 6.27 16.26
C GLU A 305 -7.08 7.31 16.19
N THR A 306 -6.74 8.58 16.42
CA THR A 306 -7.73 9.67 16.43
C THR A 306 -8.36 9.87 15.06
N VAL A 307 -7.63 9.59 13.97
CA VAL A 307 -8.21 9.64 12.62
C VAL A 307 -9.19 8.49 12.39
N ILE A 308 -8.92 7.30 12.93
CA ILE A 308 -9.84 6.15 12.88
C ILE A 308 -11.09 6.46 13.71
N GLU A 309 -10.90 6.91 14.97
CA GLU A 309 -11.98 7.31 15.88
C GLU A 309 -12.90 8.36 15.24
N ASP A 310 -12.33 9.44 14.72
CA ASP A 310 -13.09 10.53 14.10
C ASP A 310 -13.83 10.05 12.84
N ARG A 311 -13.11 9.41 11.91
CA ARG A 311 -13.68 9.07 10.58
C ARG A 311 -14.79 8.03 10.66
N PHE A 312 -14.63 7.05 11.54
CA PHE A 312 -15.59 5.96 11.71
C PHE A 312 -16.56 6.20 12.88
N CYS A 313 -16.48 7.36 13.54
CA CYS A 313 -17.30 7.72 14.70
C CYS A 313 -17.26 6.65 15.81
N LEU A 314 -16.05 6.13 16.08
CA LEU A 314 -15.83 5.07 17.05
C LEU A 314 -15.42 5.66 18.39
N GLU A 315 -16.07 5.21 19.46
CA GLU A 315 -15.68 5.55 20.83
C GLU A 315 -14.53 4.64 21.28
N HIS A 316 -13.51 5.25 21.89
CA HIS A 316 -12.31 4.57 22.36
C HIS A 316 -12.65 3.41 23.32
N GLY A 317 -12.06 2.24 23.09
CA GLY A 317 -12.26 1.06 23.92
C GLY A 317 -13.55 0.27 23.65
N THR A 318 -14.38 0.68 22.67
CA THR A 318 -15.50 -0.14 22.19
C THR A 318 -15.02 -1.30 21.31
N GLU A 319 -15.86 -2.32 21.13
CA GLU A 319 -15.55 -3.46 20.25
C GLU A 319 -15.22 -3.01 18.82
N GLY A 320 -16.03 -2.11 18.24
CA GLY A 320 -15.78 -1.56 16.91
C GLY A 320 -14.46 -0.78 16.80
N TRP A 321 -14.02 -0.12 17.87
CA TRP A 321 -12.71 0.52 17.93
C TRP A 321 -11.57 -0.49 17.88
N TYR A 322 -11.64 -1.54 18.70
CA TYR A 322 -10.66 -2.63 18.68
C TYR A 322 -10.61 -3.35 17.33
N ASP A 323 -11.77 -3.62 16.73
CA ASP A 323 -11.86 -4.29 15.44
C ASP A 323 -11.29 -3.43 14.31
N ALA A 324 -11.55 -2.12 14.34
CA ALA A 324 -10.97 -1.18 13.38
C ALA A 324 -9.44 -1.16 13.48
N LEU A 325 -8.88 -1.07 14.70
CA LEU A 325 -7.43 -1.11 14.88
C LEU A 325 -6.84 -2.44 14.41
N ASP A 326 -7.47 -3.56 14.76
CA ASP A 326 -7.02 -4.90 14.39
C ASP A 326 -7.04 -5.16 12.89
N HIS A 327 -8.07 -4.67 12.23
CA HIS A 327 -8.17 -4.70 10.79
C HIS A 327 -6.99 -3.96 10.13
N HIS A 328 -6.71 -2.72 10.54
CA HIS A 328 -5.62 -1.93 9.97
C HIS A 328 -4.23 -2.54 10.27
N PHE A 329 -4.02 -3.05 11.48
CA PHE A 329 -2.78 -3.74 11.85
C PHE A 329 -2.53 -4.95 10.94
N ARG A 330 -3.50 -5.87 10.84
CA ARG A 330 -3.38 -7.08 10.02
C ARG A 330 -3.20 -6.75 8.55
N TRP A 331 -3.92 -5.74 8.06
CA TRP A 331 -3.84 -5.31 6.67
C TRP A 331 -2.45 -4.77 6.33
N LEU A 332 -1.80 -4.02 7.21
CA LEU A 332 -0.46 -3.47 6.93
C LEU A 332 0.68 -4.51 6.99
N LEU A 333 0.53 -5.60 7.75
CA LEU A 333 1.56 -6.66 7.83
C LEU A 333 1.91 -7.27 6.46
N GLN A 334 0.98 -7.28 5.51
CA GLN A 334 1.23 -7.79 4.16
C GLN A 334 2.25 -6.94 3.37
N TYR A 335 2.50 -5.70 3.79
CA TYR A 335 3.44 -4.76 3.16
C TYR A 335 4.83 -4.79 3.80
N ARG A 336 5.14 -5.82 4.60
CA ARG A 336 6.41 -5.94 5.35
C ARG A 336 6.65 -4.77 6.31
N ILE A 337 5.56 -4.17 6.79
CA ILE A 337 5.54 -3.07 7.74
C ILE A 337 5.22 -3.61 9.13
N SER A 338 5.88 -3.06 10.15
CA SER A 338 5.57 -3.28 11.57
C SER A 338 4.72 -2.11 12.10
N PRO A 339 3.39 -2.24 12.17
CA PRO A 339 2.55 -1.09 12.50
C PRO A 339 2.60 -0.76 13.99
N PHE A 340 2.48 0.53 14.31
CA PHE A 340 2.19 1.00 15.67
C PHE A 340 1.08 2.03 15.64
N PHE A 341 0.20 1.99 16.61
CA PHE A 341 -0.80 3.02 16.88
C PHE A 341 -0.15 4.18 17.61
N CYS A 342 -0.59 5.40 17.32
CA CYS A 342 -0.03 6.59 17.94
C CYS A 342 -1.05 7.67 18.28
N ARG A 343 -0.74 8.34 19.40
CA ARG A 343 -1.36 9.59 19.84
C ARG A 343 -0.28 10.55 20.35
N TRP A 344 -0.21 11.73 19.76
CA TRP A 344 0.64 12.81 20.25
C TRP A 344 -0.06 13.55 21.40
N GLY A 345 0.65 13.73 22.50
CA GLY A 345 0.28 14.58 23.61
C GLY A 345 1.01 15.92 23.57
N ASP A 346 1.03 16.61 24.71
CA ASP A 346 1.70 17.90 24.84
C ASP A 346 3.21 17.78 24.57
N SER A 347 3.77 18.83 23.95
CA SER A 347 5.21 18.96 23.71
C SER A 347 5.85 17.77 22.97
N MET A 348 5.14 17.18 21.99
CA MET A 348 5.60 16.06 21.16
C MET A 348 5.89 14.76 21.94
N ARG A 349 5.34 14.62 23.15
CA ARG A 349 5.24 13.31 23.79
C ARG A 349 4.35 12.40 22.94
N ILE A 350 4.75 11.15 22.79
CA ILE A 350 4.00 10.19 21.99
C ILE A 350 3.62 8.99 22.84
N LEU A 351 2.34 8.62 22.80
CA LEU A 351 1.91 7.28 23.18
C LEU A 351 1.96 6.44 21.91
N ALA A 352 2.93 5.52 21.83
CA ALA A 352 3.07 4.59 20.72
C ALA A 352 2.95 3.15 21.24
N TYR A 353 2.17 2.31 20.55
CA TYR A 353 1.98 0.92 20.91
C TYR A 353 1.52 0.07 19.73
N THR A 354 1.88 -1.21 19.69
CA THR A 354 1.48 -2.09 18.57
C THR A 354 0.19 -2.88 18.85
N CYS A 355 -0.05 -3.28 20.10
CA CYS A 355 -1.26 -4.03 20.46
C CYS A 355 -2.19 -3.17 21.32
N PRO A 356 -3.47 -2.99 20.94
CA PRO A 356 -4.43 -2.21 21.74
C PRO A 356 -4.90 -2.96 22.99
N TRP A 357 -4.72 -4.28 23.05
CA TRP A 357 -5.00 -5.07 24.24
C TRP A 357 -3.79 -5.12 25.19
N PRO A 358 -4.02 -5.18 26.53
CA PRO A 358 -2.97 -5.43 27.51
C PRO A 358 -2.25 -6.78 27.30
N ALA A 359 -1.02 -6.91 27.76
CA ALA A 359 -0.18 -8.09 27.54
C ALA A 359 -0.73 -9.42 28.10
N ASP A 360 -1.63 -9.38 29.09
CA ASP A 360 -2.29 -10.59 29.62
C ASP A 360 -3.53 -11.01 28.83
N HIS A 361 -3.98 -10.20 27.88
CA HIS A 361 -5.07 -10.54 27.00
C HIS A 361 -4.63 -11.58 25.94
N PRO A 362 -5.46 -12.60 25.61
CA PRO A 362 -5.09 -13.62 24.63
C PRO A 362 -4.65 -13.06 23.26
N LYS A 363 -5.33 -12.02 22.76
CA LYS A 363 -4.98 -11.35 21.48
C LYS A 363 -3.59 -10.71 21.49
N ALA A 364 -3.04 -10.32 22.64
CA ALA A 364 -1.72 -9.68 22.69
C ALA A 364 -0.62 -10.63 22.20
N ASN A 365 -0.71 -11.92 22.54
CA ASN A 365 0.24 -12.92 22.05
C ASN A 365 0.12 -13.11 20.53
N GLU A 366 -1.09 -13.07 19.97
CA GLU A 366 -1.30 -13.17 18.51
C GLU A 366 -0.59 -12.03 17.76
N TYR A 367 -0.65 -10.80 18.30
CA TYR A 367 0.04 -9.64 17.74
C TYR A 367 1.55 -9.80 17.79
N TYR A 368 2.09 -9.91 19.00
CA TYR A 368 3.53 -9.80 19.22
C TYR A 368 4.31 -11.01 18.71
N SER A 369 3.65 -12.17 18.57
CA SER A 369 4.27 -13.38 18.01
C SER A 369 4.15 -13.51 16.49
N ASP A 370 3.41 -12.63 15.79
CA ASP A 370 3.29 -12.70 14.33
C ASP A 370 4.70 -12.59 13.70
N PRO A 371 5.12 -13.57 12.88
CA PRO A 371 6.46 -13.56 12.30
C PRO A 371 6.68 -12.42 11.31
N ARG A 372 5.63 -11.82 10.74
CA ARG A 372 5.74 -10.66 9.83
C ARG A 372 6.09 -9.37 10.59
N LEU A 373 5.85 -9.34 11.90
CA LEU A 373 6.18 -8.22 12.78
C LEU A 373 7.66 -8.28 13.16
N ALA A 374 8.47 -7.33 12.65
CA ALA A 374 9.91 -7.29 12.88
C ALA A 374 10.29 -6.56 14.19
N ALA A 375 9.53 -5.53 14.54
CA ALA A 375 9.67 -4.77 15.79
C ALA A 375 8.28 -4.37 16.30
N TYR A 376 8.12 -4.09 17.59
CA TYR A 376 6.85 -3.61 18.13
C TYR A 376 7.02 -2.60 19.26
N ALA A 377 6.12 -1.62 19.29
CA ALA A 377 6.08 -0.59 20.32
C ALA A 377 5.30 -1.10 21.55
N VAL A 378 5.86 -0.89 22.74
CA VAL A 378 5.20 -1.16 24.03
C VAL A 378 4.59 0.13 24.58
N PRO A 379 3.32 0.13 25.03
CA PRO A 379 2.68 1.34 25.52
C PRO A 379 3.33 1.87 26.81
N TYR A 380 3.76 3.13 26.81
CA TYR A 380 4.12 3.86 28.02
C TYR A 380 2.95 4.77 28.46
N ALA A 381 1.88 4.17 28.97
CA ALA A 381 0.67 4.89 29.40
C ALA A 381 0.90 6.05 30.41
N PRO A 382 1.89 5.99 31.33
CA PRO A 382 2.17 7.11 32.24
C PRO A 382 2.52 8.43 31.53
N ILE A 383 2.83 8.41 30.22
CA ILE A 383 3.05 9.61 29.41
C ILE A 383 1.82 10.52 29.34
N LEU A 384 0.61 9.93 29.38
CA LEU A 384 -0.66 10.66 29.33
C LEU A 384 -1.16 11.02 30.74
N SER A 385 -0.91 10.15 31.73
CA SER A 385 -1.38 10.34 33.10
C SER A 385 -0.46 9.62 34.08
N CYS A 386 0.30 10.38 34.88
CA CYS A 386 1.26 9.88 35.85
C CYS A 386 0.59 9.39 37.15
N THR A 387 -0.30 8.40 37.04
CA THR A 387 -0.98 7.78 38.19
C THR A 387 -0.28 6.49 38.62
N ASP A 388 -0.39 6.12 39.90
CA ASP A 388 0.14 4.84 40.39
C ASP A 388 -0.49 3.64 39.68
N ALA A 389 -1.77 3.74 39.29
CA ALA A 389 -2.44 2.73 38.48
C ALA A 389 -1.76 2.55 37.11
N ALA A 390 -1.43 3.65 36.42
CA ALA A 390 -0.73 3.59 35.14
C ALA A 390 0.67 2.98 35.26
N LYS A 391 1.42 3.33 36.32
CA LYS A 391 2.74 2.75 36.61
C LYS A 391 2.68 1.25 36.93
N ASN A 392 1.71 0.83 37.75
CA ASN A 392 1.50 -0.58 38.06
C ASN A 392 1.09 -1.38 36.82
N SER A 393 0.25 -0.81 35.94
CA SER A 393 -0.13 -1.42 34.67
C SER A 393 1.08 -1.62 33.76
N LEU A 394 1.90 -0.58 33.58
CA LEU A 394 3.14 -0.64 32.81
C LEU A 394 4.10 -1.70 33.35
N ARG A 395 4.28 -1.76 34.67
CA ARG A 395 5.14 -2.77 35.29
C ARG A 395 4.67 -4.19 34.96
N ARG A 396 3.36 -4.45 35.09
CA ARG A 396 2.76 -5.75 34.74
C ARG A 396 2.94 -6.07 33.26
N GLU A 397 2.73 -5.09 32.38
CA GLU A 397 2.93 -5.21 30.93
C GLU A 397 4.36 -5.69 30.62
N VAL A 398 5.37 -5.00 31.17
CA VAL A 398 6.79 -5.35 31.00
C VAL A 398 7.12 -6.72 31.58
N GLU A 399 6.61 -7.05 32.78
CA GLU A 399 6.85 -8.35 33.42
C GLU A 399 6.31 -9.52 32.61
N ILE A 400 5.16 -9.36 31.94
CA ILE A 400 4.60 -10.37 31.05
C ILE A 400 5.42 -10.45 29.77
N LEU A 401 5.64 -9.32 29.09
CA LEU A 401 6.28 -9.31 27.77
C LEU A 401 7.73 -9.79 27.82
N LYS A 402 8.50 -9.45 28.86
CA LYS A 402 9.89 -9.91 29.00
C LYS A 402 10.04 -11.42 29.16
N SER A 403 8.97 -12.11 29.58
CA SER A 403 8.96 -13.58 29.68
C SER A 403 8.76 -14.27 28.31
N LYS A 404 8.43 -13.50 27.26
CA LYS A 404 8.08 -14.01 25.94
C LYS A 404 9.28 -14.01 24.99
N PRO A 405 9.37 -14.98 24.05
CA PRO A 405 10.50 -15.08 23.13
C PRO A 405 10.61 -13.90 22.16
N HIS A 406 9.51 -13.17 21.92
CA HIS A 406 9.48 -12.01 21.05
C HIS A 406 9.93 -10.70 21.73
N TRP A 407 10.28 -10.72 23.04
CA TRP A 407 10.69 -9.51 23.77
C TRP A 407 11.84 -8.76 23.10
N SER A 408 12.74 -9.46 22.43
CA SER A 408 13.86 -8.84 21.70
C SER A 408 13.42 -7.88 20.58
N LYS A 409 12.17 -7.99 20.10
CA LYS A 409 11.55 -7.10 19.10
C LYS A 409 10.97 -5.82 19.72
N ALA A 410 10.80 -5.79 21.05
CA ALA A 410 10.13 -4.70 21.75
C ALA A 410 10.99 -3.43 21.79
N TYR A 411 10.33 -2.29 21.69
CA TYR A 411 10.91 -0.99 22.01
C TYR A 411 9.87 -0.05 22.62
N PHE A 412 10.34 0.99 23.31
CA PHE A 412 9.53 2.10 23.78
C PHE A 412 9.82 3.34 22.93
N TYR A 413 8.77 3.95 22.37
CA TYR A 413 8.87 5.24 21.68
C TYR A 413 8.14 6.29 22.50
N LEU A 414 8.92 7.20 23.10
CA LEU A 414 8.47 8.05 24.21
C LEU A 414 8.29 9.51 23.81
N TRP A 415 9.13 9.98 22.89
CA TRP A 415 9.20 11.39 22.50
C TRP A 415 9.54 11.51 21.03
N ASP A 416 8.79 12.34 20.33
CA ASP A 416 9.04 12.68 18.94
C ASP A 416 9.89 13.97 18.87
N GLU A 417 11.12 13.86 18.37
CA GLU A 417 12.04 14.98 18.15
C GLU A 417 12.24 15.94 19.35
N PRO A 418 12.78 15.48 20.49
CA PRO A 418 13.05 16.36 21.63
C PRO A 418 14.06 17.46 21.27
N LEU A 419 13.85 18.68 21.79
CA LEU A 419 14.53 19.91 21.37
C LEU A 419 15.41 20.56 22.43
N ASN A 420 15.24 20.25 23.72
CA ASN A 420 15.94 20.91 24.81
C ASN A 420 16.38 19.92 25.90
N VAL A 421 17.34 20.35 26.72
CA VAL A 421 17.92 19.51 27.78
C VAL A 421 16.85 18.94 28.72
N GLU A 422 15.81 19.70 29.09
CA GLU A 422 14.75 19.23 29.97
C GLU A 422 13.97 18.04 29.39
N GLN A 423 13.71 18.05 28.09
CA GLN A 423 13.05 16.93 27.40
C GLN A 423 13.96 15.69 27.34
N TYR A 424 15.25 15.89 27.08
CA TYR A 424 16.23 14.81 27.11
C TYR A 424 16.35 14.19 28.51
N ASP A 425 16.43 15.01 29.55
CA ASP A 425 16.45 14.56 30.96
C ASP A 425 15.19 13.77 31.31
N MET A 426 14.03 14.16 30.77
CA MET A 426 12.79 13.43 30.99
C MET A 426 12.81 12.04 30.34
N ILE A 427 13.38 11.91 29.13
CA ILE A 427 13.60 10.60 28.49
C ILE A 427 14.53 9.74 29.35
N CYS A 428 15.63 10.32 29.87
CA CYS A 428 16.57 9.62 30.76
C CYS A 428 15.87 9.15 32.06
N ASN A 429 15.02 9.98 32.66
CA ASN A 429 14.25 9.63 33.86
C ASN A 429 13.27 8.48 33.60
N ILE A 430 12.53 8.52 32.50
CA ILE A 430 11.63 7.44 32.10
C ILE A 430 12.42 6.16 31.82
N SER A 431 13.57 6.27 31.16
CA SER A 431 14.47 5.14 30.92
C SER A 431 14.94 4.48 32.21
N ASN A 432 15.30 5.27 33.22
CA ASN A 432 15.69 4.75 34.54
C ASN A 432 14.54 4.00 35.22
N GLU A 433 13.31 4.49 35.12
CA GLU A 433 12.13 3.78 35.61
C GLU A 433 11.95 2.44 34.88
N LEU A 434 11.96 2.44 33.55
CA LEU A 434 11.79 1.22 32.75
C LEU A 434 12.90 0.19 33.00
N ARG A 435 14.16 0.65 33.15
CA ARG A 435 15.31 -0.21 33.49
C ARG A 435 15.22 -0.85 34.87
N SER A 436 14.46 -0.24 35.79
CA SER A 436 14.16 -0.86 37.09
C SER A 436 13.23 -2.07 36.95
N TYR A 437 12.43 -2.15 35.88
CA TYR A 437 11.56 -3.29 35.58
C TYR A 437 12.27 -4.35 34.73
N SER A 438 13.06 -3.93 33.73
CA SER A 438 13.93 -4.81 32.94
C SER A 438 15.16 -4.04 32.40
N PRO A 439 16.40 -4.48 32.66
CA PRO A 439 17.60 -3.73 32.28
C PRO A 439 17.85 -3.68 30.76
N ASP A 440 17.26 -4.60 30.00
CA ASP A 440 17.40 -4.79 28.55
C ASP A 440 16.33 -4.06 27.72
N VAL A 441 15.54 -3.16 28.33
CA VAL A 441 14.60 -2.30 27.59
C VAL A 441 15.32 -1.49 26.51
N ARG A 442 14.69 -1.43 25.33
CA ARG A 442 15.15 -0.61 24.20
C ARG A 442 14.27 0.63 24.09
N ILE A 443 14.89 1.80 24.03
CA ILE A 443 14.19 3.07 23.80
C ILE A 443 14.56 3.59 22.42
N LEU A 444 13.55 4.03 21.68
CA LEU A 444 13.66 4.73 20.41
C LEU A 444 13.51 6.23 20.63
N THR A 445 14.43 7.01 20.05
CA THR A 445 14.35 8.47 20.05
C THR A 445 14.55 8.99 18.62
N THR A 446 13.54 9.67 18.08
CA THR A 446 13.65 10.41 16.81
C THR A 446 14.31 11.76 17.04
N TYR A 447 15.16 12.24 16.13
CA TYR A 447 15.75 13.58 16.21
C TYR A 447 16.30 14.09 14.87
N TYR A 448 16.31 15.41 14.72
CA TYR A 448 16.93 16.14 13.61
C TYR A 448 17.95 17.20 14.07
N CYS A 449 18.11 17.40 15.37
CA CYS A 449 19.06 18.35 15.95
C CYS A 449 19.50 17.89 17.35
N GLY A 450 20.57 18.50 17.87
CA GLY A 450 20.99 18.29 19.27
C GLY A 450 20.17 19.13 20.25
N PRO A 451 20.26 18.86 21.56
CA PRO A 451 19.50 19.60 22.58
C PRO A 451 19.93 21.06 22.68
N SER A 452 18.97 21.96 22.63
CA SER A 452 19.16 23.38 22.97
C SER A 452 19.45 23.56 24.45
N GLY A 453 20.33 24.51 24.77
CA GLY A 453 20.85 24.73 26.12
C GLY A 453 22.08 23.87 26.49
N SER A 454 22.61 23.08 25.55
CA SER A 454 23.93 22.44 25.70
C SER A 454 25.08 23.41 25.37
N GLU A 455 26.32 23.04 25.71
CA GLU A 455 27.52 23.82 25.36
C GLU A 455 27.71 23.98 23.83
N LEU A 456 27.13 23.06 23.05
CA LEU A 456 27.12 23.09 21.59
C LEU A 456 25.85 23.77 21.08
N ALA A 457 25.98 24.53 19.98
CA ALA A 457 24.81 25.13 19.35
C ALA A 457 23.92 24.03 18.73
N PRO A 458 22.63 23.92 19.11
CA PRO A 458 21.77 22.79 18.77
C PRO A 458 21.55 22.56 17.27
N SER A 459 21.60 23.62 16.45
CA SER A 459 21.46 23.56 14.99
C SER A 459 22.73 23.14 14.26
N THR A 460 23.83 22.88 14.97
CA THR A 460 25.07 22.41 14.36
C THR A 460 25.02 20.91 14.10
N PHE A 461 25.65 20.49 13.00
CA PHE A 461 25.81 19.06 12.71
C PHE A 461 26.59 18.34 13.83
N GLU A 462 27.53 19.03 14.48
CA GLU A 462 28.25 18.50 15.64
C GLU A 462 27.31 18.17 16.81
N ALA A 463 26.40 19.06 17.18
CA ALA A 463 25.41 18.79 18.22
C ALA A 463 24.50 17.60 17.85
N PHE A 464 24.12 17.50 16.57
CA PHE A 464 23.31 16.39 16.05
C PHE A 464 24.02 15.04 16.17
N VAL A 465 25.29 14.91 15.73
CA VAL A 465 26.00 13.62 15.83
C VAL A 465 26.34 13.24 17.26
N LYS A 466 26.40 14.19 18.19
CA LYS A 466 26.70 13.95 19.61
C LYS A 466 25.50 13.52 20.46
N VAL A 467 24.28 13.48 19.90
CA VAL A 467 23.07 13.03 20.61
C VAL A 467 23.24 11.66 21.31
N PRO A 468 23.88 10.63 20.71
CA PRO A 468 24.14 9.36 21.39
C PRO A 468 24.90 9.51 22.70
N ASN A 469 25.83 10.47 22.81
CA ASN A 469 26.58 10.68 24.06
C ASN A 469 25.72 11.27 25.18
N VAL A 470 24.71 12.07 24.82
CA VAL A 470 23.79 12.68 25.80
C VAL A 470 22.78 11.66 26.31
N LEU A 471 22.28 10.80 25.42
CA LEU A 471 21.23 9.84 25.73
C LEU A 471 21.76 8.48 26.18
N ARG A 472 23.08 8.21 26.17
CA ARG A 472 23.64 6.94 26.66
C ARG A 472 23.65 6.90 28.20
N PRO A 473 23.27 5.78 28.84
CA PRO A 473 22.86 4.49 28.26
C PRO A 473 21.36 4.37 28.00
N HIS A 474 20.61 5.47 28.10
CA HIS A 474 19.15 5.49 28.15
C HIS A 474 18.45 5.11 26.83
N THR A 475 19.02 5.45 25.67
CA THR A 475 18.48 5.14 24.33
C THR A 475 19.28 4.04 23.63
N GLN A 476 18.60 3.14 22.91
CA GLN A 476 19.21 2.06 22.12
C GLN A 476 18.98 2.24 20.61
N ILE A 477 17.88 2.86 20.22
CA ILE A 477 17.54 3.08 18.82
C ILE A 477 17.58 4.58 18.54
N PHE A 478 18.64 5.01 17.88
CA PHE A 478 18.83 6.40 17.47
C PHE A 478 18.24 6.58 16.08
N CYS A 479 17.10 7.28 15.98
CA CYS A 479 16.38 7.44 14.74
C CYS A 479 16.56 8.86 14.17
N THR A 480 17.32 9.01 13.10
CA THR A 480 17.71 10.32 12.57
C THR A 480 16.93 10.74 11.33
N SER A 481 16.64 12.03 11.20
CA SER A 481 16.03 12.57 9.97
C SER A 481 17.00 12.50 8.79
N GLU A 482 16.55 11.93 7.67
CA GLU A 482 17.31 11.95 6.41
C GLU A 482 17.45 13.36 5.83
N TRP A 483 16.59 14.31 6.23
CA TRP A 483 16.67 15.71 5.81
C TRP A 483 17.97 16.39 6.27
N VAL A 484 18.46 16.05 7.48
CA VAL A 484 19.69 16.62 8.04
C VAL A 484 20.91 16.19 7.24
N LEU A 485 20.93 14.94 6.80
CA LEU A 485 21.98 14.41 5.94
C LEU A 485 21.93 15.03 4.54
N GLY A 486 20.74 15.30 4.02
CA GLY A 486 20.57 15.83 2.68
C GLY A 486 21.29 14.96 1.65
N THR A 487 22.14 15.57 0.83
CA THR A 487 23.00 14.88 -0.15
C THR A 487 24.40 14.53 0.37
N ARG A 488 24.69 14.79 1.66
CA ARG A 488 26.01 14.66 2.27
C ARG A 488 26.24 13.28 2.86
N GLU A 489 26.38 12.28 1.99
CA GLU A 489 26.67 10.89 2.40
C GLU A 489 27.99 10.76 3.17
N ASP A 490 28.94 11.69 2.97
CA ASP A 490 30.20 11.72 3.68
C ASP A 490 30.07 11.95 5.19
N LEU A 491 28.91 12.44 5.64
CA LEU A 491 28.59 12.67 7.06
C LEU A 491 28.09 11.41 7.78
N VAL A 492 27.68 10.37 7.04
CA VAL A 492 27.21 9.10 7.61
C VAL A 492 28.28 8.46 8.50
N LYS A 493 29.55 8.55 8.11
CA LYS A 493 30.68 8.03 8.90
C LYS A 493 30.76 8.65 10.30
N ASP A 494 30.36 9.91 10.45
CA ASP A 494 30.43 10.64 11.72
C ASP A 494 29.29 10.19 12.64
N ILE A 495 28.11 9.87 12.09
CA ILE A 495 27.02 9.21 12.84
C ILE A 495 27.47 7.82 13.30
N VAL A 496 27.97 7.00 12.37
CA VAL A 496 28.39 5.62 12.67
C VAL A 496 29.50 5.57 13.70
N ALA A 497 30.42 6.54 13.70
CA ALA A 497 31.52 6.62 14.66
C ALA A 497 31.07 6.89 16.11
N GLU A 498 29.91 7.54 16.32
CA GLU A 498 29.40 7.86 17.66
C GLU A 498 28.55 6.73 18.26
N LEU A 499 28.13 5.77 17.43
CA LEU A 499 27.33 4.62 17.85
C LEU A 499 28.18 3.51 18.45
N ARG A 500 27.58 2.79 19.39
CA ARG A 500 28.19 1.67 20.12
C ARG A 500 27.39 0.38 19.94
N PRO A 501 27.61 -0.36 18.83
CA PRO A 501 26.92 -1.64 18.59
C PRO A 501 27.17 -2.68 19.69
N ASP A 502 28.31 -2.60 20.39
CA ASP A 502 28.62 -3.46 21.54
C ASP A 502 27.71 -3.22 22.75
N LEU A 503 27.03 -2.07 22.80
CA LEU A 503 25.99 -1.74 23.79
C LEU A 503 24.57 -1.99 23.26
N GLY A 504 24.44 -2.60 22.07
CA GLY A 504 23.15 -2.80 21.41
C GLY A 504 22.56 -1.53 20.81
N GLU A 505 23.39 -0.52 20.49
CA GLU A 505 22.93 0.69 19.80
C GLU A 505 22.70 0.43 18.31
N GLU A 506 21.58 0.96 17.82
CA GLU A 506 21.11 0.86 16.45
C GLU A 506 20.90 2.23 15.84
N TRP A 507 21.06 2.30 14.52
CA TRP A 507 20.81 3.51 13.74
C TRP A 507 19.64 3.33 12.81
N TRP A 508 18.56 4.02 13.09
CA TRP A 508 17.39 4.05 12.22
C TRP A 508 17.31 5.40 11.52
N THR A 509 16.61 5.47 10.39
CA THR A 509 16.31 6.73 9.72
C THR A 509 14.81 6.94 9.56
N TYR A 510 14.41 8.18 9.27
CA TYR A 510 13.05 8.51 8.89
C TYR A 510 13.00 9.65 7.87
N VAL A 511 11.88 9.68 7.14
CA VAL A 511 11.46 10.80 6.29
C VAL A 511 10.12 11.34 6.80
N CYS A 512 9.82 12.60 6.47
CA CYS A 512 8.59 13.31 6.82
C CYS A 512 8.29 14.35 5.73
N MET A 513 7.96 15.59 6.10
CA MET A 513 7.85 16.72 5.18
C MET A 513 9.14 16.96 4.38
N GLY A 514 10.28 16.52 4.88
CA GLY A 514 11.55 16.45 4.19
C GLY A 514 12.20 15.05 4.28
N PRO A 515 13.20 14.75 3.43
CA PRO A 515 13.70 15.63 2.39
C PRO A 515 12.74 15.75 1.18
N SER A 516 12.92 16.78 0.35
CA SER A 516 12.11 17.03 -0.85
C SER A 516 12.90 16.70 -2.12
N ASP A 517 12.24 16.75 -3.28
CA ASP A 517 12.88 16.60 -4.59
C ASP A 517 14.18 17.43 -4.69
N PRO A 518 15.30 16.86 -5.19
CA PRO A 518 15.42 15.57 -5.87
C PRO A 518 15.66 14.36 -4.94
N GLN A 519 15.54 14.50 -3.61
CA GLN A 519 15.79 13.38 -2.69
C GLN A 519 14.58 12.42 -2.57
N PRO A 520 14.82 11.14 -2.26
CA PRO A 520 13.77 10.16 -2.01
C PRO A 520 12.85 10.55 -0.86
N ASN A 521 11.54 10.41 -1.08
CA ASN A 521 10.50 10.48 -0.06
C ASN A 521 9.23 9.81 -0.62
N TRP A 522 8.12 9.81 0.13
CA TRP A 522 6.81 9.28 -0.28
C TRP A 522 5.74 10.35 -0.49
N HIS A 523 6.16 11.55 -0.91
CA HIS A 523 5.21 12.57 -1.32
C HIS A 523 4.44 12.12 -2.57
N LEU A 524 3.18 12.52 -2.67
CA LEU A 524 2.21 12.05 -3.65
C LEU A 524 2.72 12.20 -5.09
N GLY A 525 3.25 13.38 -5.43
CA GLY A 525 3.70 13.69 -6.79
C GLY A 525 5.06 13.11 -7.21
N MET A 526 5.77 12.41 -6.32
CA MET A 526 7.08 11.85 -6.63
C MET A 526 7.00 10.63 -7.56
N ARG A 527 8.09 10.35 -8.26
CA ARG A 527 8.21 9.20 -9.17
C ARG A 527 8.33 7.91 -8.37
N GLY A 528 7.93 6.78 -8.97
CA GLY A 528 7.99 5.50 -8.27
C GLY A 528 9.38 5.02 -7.91
N THR A 529 10.43 5.43 -8.65
CA THR A 529 11.81 5.16 -8.26
C THR A 529 12.24 5.99 -7.05
N GLN A 530 11.75 7.23 -6.89
CA GLN A 530 11.98 8.04 -5.68
C GLN A 530 11.35 7.37 -4.46
N HIS A 531 10.15 6.82 -4.61
CA HIS A 531 9.48 6.08 -3.53
C HIS A 531 10.30 4.86 -3.08
N ARG A 532 10.84 4.07 -4.01
CA ARG A 532 11.69 2.90 -3.67
C ARG A 532 13.05 3.31 -3.11
N ALA A 533 13.62 4.40 -3.60
CA ALA A 533 14.96 4.87 -3.26
C ALA A 533 15.14 5.25 -1.78
N VAL A 534 14.05 5.50 -1.04
CA VAL A 534 14.10 5.66 0.42
C VAL A 534 14.75 4.42 1.05
N MET A 535 14.28 3.22 0.70
CA MET A 535 14.83 1.98 1.26
C MET A 535 16.21 1.64 0.70
N TRP A 536 16.51 2.04 -0.53
CA TRP A 536 17.85 1.87 -1.10
C TRP A 536 18.88 2.74 -0.36
N ARG A 537 18.50 3.96 0.04
CA ARG A 537 19.32 4.84 0.88
C ARG A 537 19.60 4.20 2.22
N VAL A 538 18.57 3.79 2.96
CA VAL A 538 18.69 3.11 4.26
C VAL A 538 19.70 1.97 4.16
N TRP A 539 19.52 1.12 3.13
CA TRP A 539 20.42 0.01 2.91
C TRP A 539 21.84 0.44 2.56
N LYS A 540 22.06 1.42 1.67
CA LYS A 540 23.41 1.87 1.25
C LYS A 540 24.17 2.55 2.39
N GLU A 541 23.50 3.42 3.13
CA GLU A 541 24.11 4.18 4.22
C GLU A 541 24.35 3.32 5.48
N GLY A 542 23.69 2.17 5.59
CA GLY A 542 23.93 1.20 6.67
C GLY A 542 22.96 1.34 7.85
N GLY A 543 21.79 1.94 7.63
CA GLY A 543 20.71 1.97 8.61
C GLY A 543 20.21 0.55 8.94
N THR A 544 19.91 0.34 10.22
CA THR A 544 19.46 -0.95 10.77
C THR A 544 17.95 -1.01 10.98
N GLY A 545 17.22 0.08 10.75
CA GLY A 545 15.77 0.12 10.74
C GLY A 545 15.24 1.45 10.21
N PHE A 546 13.92 1.57 10.12
CA PHE A 546 13.25 2.73 9.55
C PHE A 546 11.97 3.06 10.33
N LEU A 547 11.69 4.36 10.50
CA LEU A 547 10.43 4.85 11.06
C LEU A 547 9.70 5.74 10.05
N TYR A 548 8.38 5.57 9.95
CA TYR A 548 7.50 6.53 9.30
C TYR A 548 6.41 6.97 10.27
N TRP A 549 6.22 8.29 10.37
CA TRP A 549 5.42 8.89 11.45
C TRP A 549 3.92 8.59 11.35
N GLY A 550 3.39 8.34 10.14
CA GLY A 550 1.95 8.15 9.95
C GLY A 550 1.58 7.58 8.58
N THR A 551 0.52 6.78 8.52
CA THR A 551 0.00 6.20 7.26
C THR A 551 -1.45 6.60 6.93
N ASN A 552 -2.16 7.20 7.88
CA ASN A 552 -3.56 7.61 7.76
C ASN A 552 -3.80 9.03 8.34
N CYS A 553 -2.78 9.89 8.37
CA CYS A 553 -2.84 11.21 9.00
C CYS A 553 -3.57 12.24 8.12
N TYR A 554 -4.86 12.00 7.86
CA TYR A 554 -5.75 12.90 7.15
C TYR A 554 -6.14 14.14 7.96
N GLU A 555 -6.73 15.12 7.28
CA GLU A 555 -7.55 16.14 7.93
C GLU A 555 -8.81 15.47 8.52
N LYS A 556 -9.32 16.04 9.62
CA LYS A 556 -10.44 15.47 10.39
C LYS A 556 -11.67 15.29 9.51
N ALA A 557 -12.28 14.11 9.57
CA ALA A 557 -13.55 13.78 8.94
C ALA A 557 -14.42 13.01 9.93
N MET A 558 -15.74 13.14 9.85
CA MET A 558 -16.71 12.51 10.76
C MET A 558 -17.65 11.51 10.04
N ILE A 559 -17.30 11.13 8.81
CA ILE A 559 -18.07 10.20 7.98
C ILE A 559 -17.07 9.30 7.24
N PRO A 560 -17.26 7.97 7.20
CA PRO A 560 -16.32 7.05 6.56
C PRO A 560 -16.01 7.40 5.10
N SER A 561 -17.07 7.67 4.34
CA SER A 561 -17.04 8.01 2.91
C SER A 561 -16.73 9.49 2.61
N ALA A 562 -16.33 10.28 3.62
CA ALA A 562 -15.96 11.67 3.39
C ALA A 562 -14.77 11.77 2.43
N GLU A 563 -14.76 12.82 1.62
CA GLU A 563 -13.68 13.11 0.67
C GLU A 563 -12.30 13.07 1.34
N ILE A 564 -11.30 12.69 0.56
CA ILE A 564 -9.92 12.60 1.00
C ILE A 564 -9.34 14.02 1.08
N CYS A 565 -9.12 14.49 2.31
CA CYS A 565 -8.47 15.76 2.59
C CYS A 565 -7.13 15.50 3.31
N PHE A 566 -6.02 15.88 2.68
CA PHE A 566 -4.70 15.84 3.32
C PHE A 566 -4.56 16.97 4.35
N ARG A 567 -3.77 16.75 5.39
CA ARG A 567 -3.48 17.79 6.39
C ARG A 567 -2.79 18.99 5.75
N ARG A 568 -3.22 20.19 6.15
CA ARG A 568 -2.60 21.45 5.74
C ARG A 568 -1.21 21.60 6.33
N GLY A 569 -0.30 22.22 5.58
CA GLY A 569 1.07 22.50 6.03
C GLY A 569 2.05 21.33 5.82
N LEU A 570 1.59 20.20 5.29
CA LEU A 570 2.44 19.08 4.90
C LEU A 570 2.44 18.90 3.37
N PRO A 571 3.53 18.40 2.77
CA PRO A 571 3.52 17.99 1.37
C PRO A 571 2.39 16.98 1.12
N PRO A 572 1.65 17.08 0.00
CA PRO A 572 0.60 16.10 -0.31
C PRO A 572 1.14 14.67 -0.26
N GLY A 573 0.41 13.78 0.43
CA GLY A 573 0.79 12.39 0.63
C GLY A 573 1.67 12.12 1.87
N ASP A 574 2.32 13.12 2.46
CA ASP A 574 3.09 12.90 3.69
C ASP A 574 2.13 12.53 4.85
N GLY A 575 2.43 11.44 5.54
CA GLY A 575 1.58 10.86 6.58
C GLY A 575 0.41 10.01 6.08
N VAL A 576 0.29 9.77 4.76
CA VAL A 576 -0.85 9.05 4.16
C VAL A 576 -0.36 8.03 3.12
N LEU A 577 -0.58 6.73 3.34
CA LEU A 577 -0.15 5.65 2.44
C LEU A 577 -1.26 4.68 2.02
N PHE A 578 -2.43 4.77 2.63
CA PHE A 578 -3.61 4.03 2.20
C PHE A 578 -4.84 4.88 2.47
N TYR A 579 -5.94 4.58 1.79
CA TYR A 579 -7.19 5.33 1.81
C TYR A 579 -8.35 4.52 2.41
N PRO A 580 -9.36 5.17 2.98
CA PRO A 580 -10.58 4.49 3.44
C PRO A 580 -11.34 3.89 2.24
N GLY A 581 -11.74 2.62 2.34
CA GLY A 581 -12.41 1.90 1.26
C GLY A 581 -13.77 2.49 0.89
N GLU A 582 -14.45 3.09 1.87
CA GLU A 582 -15.79 3.68 1.77
C GLU A 582 -15.83 4.92 0.87
N VAL A 583 -14.66 5.50 0.56
CA VAL A 583 -14.56 6.60 -0.41
C VAL A 583 -14.76 6.11 -1.84
N PHE A 584 -14.43 4.84 -2.11
CA PHE A 584 -14.41 4.29 -3.48
C PHE A 584 -15.48 3.23 -3.72
N SER A 585 -15.96 2.57 -2.66
CA SER A 585 -16.87 1.44 -2.75
C SER A 585 -17.66 1.27 -1.45
N SER A 586 -18.52 0.26 -1.38
CA SER A 586 -19.15 -0.17 -0.12
C SER A 586 -18.24 -1.04 0.76
N SER A 587 -16.98 -1.27 0.35
CA SER A 587 -16.02 -2.06 1.11
C SER A 587 -15.46 -1.28 2.31
N HIS A 588 -15.27 -1.97 3.42
CA HIS A 588 -14.58 -1.46 4.61
C HIS A 588 -13.07 -1.73 4.58
N GLU A 589 -12.58 -2.45 3.57
CA GLU A 589 -11.15 -2.72 3.40
C GLU A 589 -10.39 -1.46 2.99
N PRO A 590 -9.24 -1.15 3.61
CA PRO A 590 -8.37 -0.07 3.17
C PRO A 590 -7.92 -0.25 1.72
N VAL A 591 -7.86 0.87 1.00
CA VAL A 591 -7.39 0.96 -0.39
C VAL A 591 -5.92 1.38 -0.38
N ALA A 592 -5.03 0.51 -0.86
CA ALA A 592 -3.60 0.82 -0.93
C ALA A 592 -3.31 1.98 -1.88
N SER A 593 -2.24 2.73 -1.61
CA SER A 593 -1.66 3.64 -2.60
C SER A 593 -0.63 2.93 -3.49
N THR A 594 -0.32 3.49 -4.65
CA THR A 594 0.84 3.07 -5.46
C THR A 594 2.13 3.22 -4.65
N ARG A 595 2.20 4.25 -3.79
CA ARG A 595 3.32 4.50 -2.89
C ARG A 595 3.54 3.35 -1.92
N LEU A 596 2.48 2.81 -1.32
CA LEU A 596 2.58 1.67 -0.39
C LEU A 596 3.06 0.39 -1.09
N GLU A 597 2.61 0.12 -2.31
CA GLU A 597 3.13 -1.01 -3.12
C GLU A 597 4.61 -0.81 -3.49
N ARG A 598 5.02 0.43 -3.75
CA ARG A 598 6.42 0.77 -4.03
C ARG A 598 7.30 0.72 -2.78
N ILE A 599 6.76 1.01 -1.60
CA ILE A 599 7.44 0.78 -0.31
C ILE A 599 7.70 -0.70 -0.13
N LEU A 600 6.69 -1.55 -0.34
CA LEU A 600 6.86 -3.01 -0.31
C LEU A 600 7.94 -3.46 -1.31
N SER A 601 7.93 -2.93 -2.53
CA SER A 601 8.97 -3.22 -3.53
C SER A 601 10.37 -2.84 -3.05
N GLY A 602 10.53 -1.65 -2.44
CA GLY A 602 11.81 -1.21 -1.86
C GLY A 602 12.27 -2.07 -0.68
N MET A 603 11.34 -2.52 0.16
CA MET A 603 11.62 -3.46 1.26
C MET A 603 12.06 -4.83 0.73
N GLN A 604 11.46 -5.30 -0.37
CA GLN A 604 11.86 -6.56 -1.02
C GLN A 604 13.24 -6.44 -1.70
N ASP A 605 13.57 -5.29 -2.29
CA ASP A 605 14.90 -5.05 -2.88
C ASP A 605 16.02 -5.20 -1.85
N ILE A 606 15.77 -4.78 -0.60
CA ILE A 606 16.73 -4.98 0.51
C ILE A 606 17.05 -6.46 0.72
N GLU A 607 16.06 -7.35 0.59
CA GLU A 607 16.27 -8.79 0.77
C GLU A 607 17.16 -9.37 -0.34
N TYR A 608 17.03 -8.88 -1.57
CA TYR A 608 17.94 -9.23 -2.68
C TYR A 608 19.37 -8.74 -2.41
N LEU A 609 19.51 -7.50 -1.95
CA LEU A 609 20.81 -6.91 -1.64
C LEU A 609 21.48 -7.61 -0.43
N LYS A 610 20.68 -8.02 0.57
CA LYS A 610 21.15 -8.82 1.71
C LYS A 610 21.57 -10.23 1.28
N LEU A 611 20.80 -10.90 0.42
CA LEU A 611 21.19 -12.18 -0.16
C LEU A 611 22.54 -12.05 -0.87
N TYR A 612 22.69 -11.08 -1.77
CA TYR A 612 23.91 -10.87 -2.51
C TYR A 612 25.10 -10.59 -1.59
N SER A 613 24.93 -9.69 -0.62
CA SER A 613 25.98 -9.34 0.35
C SER A 613 26.33 -10.48 1.29
N SER A 614 25.40 -11.39 1.59
CA SER A 614 25.69 -12.58 2.41
C SER A 614 26.65 -13.55 1.70
N ARG A 615 26.69 -13.55 0.36
CA ARG A 615 27.53 -14.43 -0.44
C ARG A 615 28.85 -13.79 -0.86
N TYR A 616 28.82 -12.50 -1.19
CA TYR A 616 29.96 -11.78 -1.79
C TYR A 616 30.56 -10.69 -0.90
N GLY A 617 29.93 -10.39 0.24
CA GLY A 617 30.33 -9.31 1.14
C GLY A 617 29.64 -7.98 0.84
N ARG A 618 29.68 -7.08 1.83
CA ARG A 618 29.01 -5.77 1.78
C ARG A 618 29.53 -4.86 0.67
N GLU A 619 30.85 -4.81 0.46
CA GLU A 619 31.47 -3.98 -0.58
C GLU A 619 30.99 -4.37 -1.98
N GLU A 620 30.87 -5.66 -2.26
CA GLU A 620 30.33 -6.15 -3.54
C GLU A 620 28.84 -5.80 -3.71
N GLY A 621 28.06 -5.80 -2.62
CA GLY A 621 26.69 -5.32 -2.64
C GLY A 621 26.57 -3.83 -2.95
N LEU A 622 27.47 -3.00 -2.40
CA LEU A 622 27.54 -1.57 -2.72
C LEU A 622 27.94 -1.38 -4.19
N ALA A 623 28.97 -2.09 -4.66
CA ALA A 623 29.41 -2.07 -6.06
C ALA A 623 28.31 -2.53 -7.03
N LEU A 624 27.42 -3.46 -6.62
CA LEU A 624 26.28 -3.89 -7.42
C LEU A 624 25.29 -2.75 -7.70
N LEU A 625 24.99 -1.90 -6.71
CA LEU A 625 24.11 -0.74 -6.90
C LEU A 625 24.71 0.23 -7.93
N GLU A 626 26.01 0.47 -7.86
CA GLU A 626 26.70 1.35 -8.80
C GLU A 626 26.79 0.75 -10.20
N LYS A 627 27.18 -0.53 -10.30
CA LYS A 627 27.31 -1.29 -11.55
C LYS A 627 26.00 -1.31 -12.34
N THR A 628 24.88 -1.46 -11.65
CA THR A 628 23.55 -1.55 -12.28
C THR A 628 22.97 -0.18 -12.58
N GLY A 629 23.51 0.89 -11.98
CA GLY A 629 22.97 2.25 -12.08
C GLY A 629 21.68 2.46 -11.27
N MET A 630 21.36 1.53 -10.36
CA MET A 630 20.12 1.56 -9.58
C MET A 630 20.13 2.72 -8.58
N TYR A 631 21.19 2.84 -7.78
CA TYR A 631 21.30 3.87 -6.75
C TYR A 631 22.77 4.24 -6.49
N LEU A 632 23.11 5.52 -6.65
CA LEU A 632 24.45 6.06 -6.41
C LEU A 632 24.50 7.01 -5.21
N GLY A 633 23.38 7.62 -4.82
CA GLY A 633 23.28 8.51 -3.67
C GLY A 633 21.94 9.24 -3.61
N PRO A 634 21.71 10.10 -2.60
CA PRO A 634 20.41 10.71 -2.31
C PRO A 634 19.83 11.59 -3.41
N ASP A 635 20.60 12.05 -4.39
CA ASP A 635 20.11 12.82 -5.55
C ASP A 635 20.51 12.16 -6.88
N ARG A 636 21.07 10.95 -6.83
CA ARG A 636 21.62 10.21 -7.98
C ARG A 636 21.17 8.77 -7.95
N TYR A 637 20.05 8.48 -8.58
CA TYR A 637 19.48 7.14 -8.67
C TYR A 637 18.64 7.01 -9.94
N THR A 638 18.29 5.78 -10.31
CA THR A 638 17.59 5.53 -11.57
C THR A 638 16.25 6.28 -11.64
N LEU A 639 15.96 6.84 -12.82
CA LEU A 639 14.66 7.42 -13.13
C LEU A 639 13.71 6.38 -13.76
N ASP A 640 14.29 5.31 -14.29
CA ASP A 640 13.60 4.25 -15.02
C ASP A 640 13.61 2.93 -14.23
N HIS A 641 12.73 2.00 -14.62
CA HIS A 641 12.65 0.68 -13.98
C HIS A 641 13.83 -0.24 -14.33
N GLY A 642 14.40 -0.10 -15.53
CA GLY A 642 15.38 -1.03 -16.09
C GLY A 642 16.58 -1.35 -15.18
N PRO A 643 17.24 -0.37 -14.56
CA PRO A 643 18.34 -0.63 -13.61
C PRO A 643 17.95 -1.52 -12.42
N VAL A 644 16.69 -1.47 -11.96
CA VAL A 644 16.20 -2.35 -10.90
C VAL A 644 16.09 -3.79 -11.41
N ASP A 645 15.57 -4.01 -12.61
CA ASP A 645 15.54 -5.34 -13.25
C ASP A 645 16.94 -5.89 -13.49
N VAL A 646 17.89 -5.03 -13.89
CA VAL A 646 19.28 -5.42 -14.08
C VAL A 646 19.91 -5.85 -12.75
N MET A 647 19.68 -5.12 -11.66
CA MET A 647 20.13 -5.50 -10.32
C MET A 647 19.55 -6.85 -9.91
N ARG A 648 18.22 -7.00 -9.97
CA ARG A 648 17.53 -8.25 -9.60
C ARG A 648 17.98 -9.43 -10.47
N GLY A 649 18.20 -9.19 -11.78
CA GLY A 649 18.68 -10.18 -12.73
C GLY A 649 20.15 -10.60 -12.52
N GLU A 650 21.02 -9.69 -12.05
CA GLU A 650 22.38 -10.01 -11.62
C GLU A 650 22.36 -10.85 -10.34
N VAL A 651 21.57 -10.47 -9.34
CA VAL A 651 21.39 -11.25 -8.10
C VAL A 651 20.83 -12.64 -8.43
N TYR A 652 19.82 -12.72 -9.31
CA TYR A 652 19.28 -13.98 -9.81
C TYR A 652 20.35 -14.87 -10.44
N ARG A 653 21.11 -14.36 -11.41
CA ARG A 653 22.10 -15.17 -12.13
C ARG A 653 23.25 -15.64 -11.24
N THR A 654 23.70 -14.79 -10.32
CA THR A 654 24.86 -15.07 -9.46
C THR A 654 24.51 -15.91 -8.24
N CYS A 655 23.32 -15.71 -7.66
CA CYS A 655 22.90 -16.38 -6.44
C CYS A 655 22.06 -17.66 -6.67
N ARG A 656 21.75 -18.03 -7.92
CA ARG A 656 21.02 -19.28 -8.22
C ARG A 656 21.89 -20.54 -8.12
N SER A 657 23.22 -20.40 -8.18
CA SER A 657 24.16 -21.49 -7.89
C SER A 657 24.25 -21.75 -6.40
#